data_AF-A0ABD2SZT6-F1
#
_entry.id   AF-A0ABD2SZT6-F1
#
_cell.length_a   1.000
_cell.length_b   1.000
_cell.length_c   1.000
_cell.angle_alpha   90.00
_cell.angle_beta   90.00
_cell.angle_gamma   90.00
#
_symmetry.space_group_name_H-M   'P 1'
#
loop_
_entity.id
_entity.type
_entity.pdbx_description
1 polymer ?
#
loop_
_entity_poly.entity_id
_entity_poly.type
_entity_poly.pdbx_seq_one_letter_code
_entity_poly.pdbx_strand_id
1 'polypeptide(L)'
;MEEENSIELLQRFRRDRRILLNFILSGSLIKKVVMPPGAVSLEDVDLDQVSVDYVLNCARKGGLLELSEAIRDYHDSTLFPHMSNAGSTDEFFLATNPEQSGLPPRRLPPPVPISTPSPILPTLSTSESIDTEPFEELSSLSKSQSLSSTQQQELTVDDIEDFDDDDDLDEVDSRRYSRRVLNDAADLVLGLPSFATAIGDDDLRETAYEILLAAAGASGGLIVPSKDKKKEKKSRLMRKLGRSKSENVMTQSQHLSGLVSLLETMRVQMEISEAMDVRTRLGLLNAMVGKVGKRMDTILIPLELLCCISRTEFSDKKSYFKWQKRQLNMLEEGLINHPAVGFGESGRKANELRVLLAKIEESESFPPPAAEMQRTECLKSLREIALPLAERPAQGDLTGEVCHWADGYHLNVKLYEKLLLSVFDVLDEGKLTEEVEEILELLKSTWRILGITETIHYTCYAWVLFRQFVITGEQRILQYVIEQLKKIPLKEQRGPQERMHLKSLHSRVEMEKGFQELTFLQSFLLPISKWADKQLGDYHLKYAEGLVMMENTVAVAMLVRRLLLEEPETAMESATISDKEQIEFYVTSSIKNAFTRIIQDVEAISQATNEHPLALLAEHTKKLLQRDNTIYMPILSQRHQNAAAVSASILHKLYGIKLRPFLDNAEHLTEDTIAVFPAADSLEHDIMQVIVSSCADGTSDAYCRKLNLFKIETVSGTLVLRWVNSQLARILNWVDRAIQQERWVPVSPQQRHGSSIVEVYRIVEEQYGRRVAIICQQQGKLFLY
;
A
#
# COMPACT_ATOMS: atom_id res chain seq x y z
N MET A 1 27.75 23.02 13.06
CA MET A 1 27.50 23.46 11.68
C MET A 1 28.70 23.02 10.83
N GLU A 2 28.98 21.72 10.86
CA GLU A 2 30.29 21.17 10.45
C GLU A 2 30.16 19.86 9.65
N GLU A 3 29.04 19.13 9.77
CA GLU A 3 28.80 17.87 9.06
C GLU A 3 28.63 18.04 7.55
N GLU A 4 28.01 19.14 7.08
CA GLU A 4 27.80 19.42 5.64
C GLU A 4 29.11 19.37 4.84
N ASN A 5 30.20 19.91 5.42
CA ASN A 5 31.52 19.99 4.79
C ASN A 5 32.14 18.59 4.57
N SER A 6 31.77 17.59 5.39
CA SER A 6 32.26 16.21 5.23
C SER A 6 31.67 15.53 3.99
N ILE A 7 30.40 15.80 3.68
CA ILE A 7 29.67 15.20 2.56
C ILE A 7 30.16 15.80 1.23
N GLU A 8 30.33 17.13 1.16
CA GLU A 8 30.92 17.79 -0.01
C GLU A 8 32.34 17.26 -0.30
N LEU A 9 33.17 17.11 0.74
CA LEU A 9 34.52 16.57 0.59
C LEU A 9 34.51 15.14 0.03
N LEU A 10 33.63 14.28 0.53
CA LEU A 10 33.52 12.88 0.10
C LEU A 10 32.94 12.75 -1.32
N GLN A 11 31.95 13.56 -1.69
CA GLN A 11 31.46 13.66 -3.07
C GLN A 11 32.57 14.15 -4.02
N ARG A 12 33.38 15.12 -3.59
CA ARG A 12 34.52 15.62 -4.36
C ARG A 12 35.60 14.55 -4.54
N PHE A 13 35.94 13.79 -3.50
CA PHE A 13 36.86 12.64 -3.62
C PHE A 13 36.32 11.56 -4.58
N ARG A 14 35.02 11.23 -4.54
CA ARG A 14 34.41 10.31 -5.53
C ARG A 14 34.53 10.88 -6.94
N ARG A 15 34.18 12.15 -7.16
CA ARG A 15 34.29 12.82 -8.46
C ARG A 15 35.72 12.81 -9.00
N ASP A 16 36.70 13.20 -8.18
CA ASP A 16 38.10 13.28 -8.60
C ASP A 16 38.68 11.87 -8.86
N ARG A 17 38.25 10.84 -8.11
CA ARG A 17 38.53 9.42 -8.41
C ARG A 17 37.92 8.96 -9.73
N ARG A 18 36.64 9.27 -10.02
CA ARG A 18 35.99 8.95 -11.31
C ARG A 18 36.71 9.62 -12.48
N ILE A 19 37.17 10.87 -12.31
CA ILE A 19 37.96 11.59 -13.33
C ILE A 19 39.33 10.91 -13.53
N LEU A 20 40.03 10.53 -12.45
CA LEU A 20 41.31 9.85 -12.52
C LEU A 20 41.20 8.46 -13.18
N LEU A 21 40.20 7.67 -12.83
CA LEU A 21 39.93 6.37 -13.46
C LEU A 21 39.64 6.54 -14.95
N ASN A 22 38.74 7.46 -15.34
CA ASN A 22 38.47 7.76 -16.74
C ASN A 22 39.73 8.18 -17.51
N PHE A 23 40.58 9.02 -16.92
CA PHE A 23 41.84 9.45 -17.53
C PHE A 23 42.82 8.29 -17.75
N ILE A 24 42.98 7.39 -16.76
CA ILE A 24 43.86 6.22 -16.88
C ILE A 24 43.30 5.21 -17.91
N LEU A 25 41.99 4.96 -17.89
CA LEU A 25 41.31 4.01 -18.79
C LEU A 25 41.22 4.51 -20.24
N SER A 26 41.22 5.83 -20.45
CA SER A 26 41.33 6.48 -21.77
C SER A 26 42.78 6.66 -22.25
N GLY A 27 43.76 6.38 -21.40
CA GLY A 27 45.18 6.60 -21.67
C GLY A 27 45.86 5.39 -22.35
N SER A 28 46.91 5.65 -23.12
CA SER A 28 47.73 4.62 -23.79
C SER A 28 48.60 3.77 -22.85
N LEU A 29 48.41 3.89 -21.53
CA LEU A 29 49.13 3.13 -20.49
C LEU A 29 48.65 1.67 -20.36
N ILE A 30 47.45 1.37 -20.83
CA ILE A 30 46.84 0.04 -20.76
C ILE A 30 46.69 -0.50 -22.19
N LYS A 31 47.18 -1.72 -22.43
CA LYS A 31 47.29 -2.27 -23.79
C LYS A 31 45.94 -2.69 -24.39
N LYS A 32 45.02 -3.12 -23.53
CA LYS A 32 43.61 -3.42 -23.83
C LYS A 32 42.83 -3.43 -22.52
N VAL A 33 41.63 -2.88 -22.54
CA VAL A 33 40.62 -3.04 -21.48
C VAL A 33 39.63 -4.13 -21.89
N VAL A 34 39.20 -4.96 -20.94
CA VAL A 34 38.12 -5.93 -21.09
C VAL A 34 36.96 -5.50 -20.18
N MET A 35 35.81 -5.28 -20.80
CA MET A 35 34.58 -4.85 -20.12
C MET A 35 33.99 -6.00 -19.28
N PRO A 36 33.30 -5.71 -18.16
CA PRO A 36 32.55 -6.72 -17.43
C PRO A 36 31.38 -7.26 -18.26
N PRO A 37 30.85 -8.47 -17.95
CA PRO A 37 29.73 -9.07 -18.67
C PRO A 37 28.50 -8.16 -18.66
N GLY A 38 28.03 -7.75 -19.84
CA GLY A 38 26.88 -6.86 -20.00
C GLY A 38 27.22 -5.40 -20.30
N ALA A 39 28.47 -4.97 -20.13
CA ALA A 39 28.91 -3.63 -20.50
C ALA A 39 29.39 -3.58 -21.95
N VAL A 40 28.98 -2.55 -22.69
CA VAL A 40 29.42 -2.25 -24.06
C VAL A 40 30.55 -1.21 -24.04
N SER A 41 30.46 -0.28 -23.09
CA SER A 41 31.25 0.93 -22.97
C SER A 41 31.66 1.18 -21.52
N LEU A 42 32.58 2.13 -21.30
CA LEU A 42 32.95 2.58 -19.95
C LEU A 42 31.82 3.34 -19.24
N GLU A 43 30.75 3.74 -19.95
CA GLU A 43 29.57 4.40 -19.37
C GLU A 43 28.61 3.39 -18.71
N ASP A 44 28.68 2.11 -19.11
CA ASP A 44 27.88 1.02 -18.52
C ASP A 44 28.48 0.47 -17.19
N VAL A 45 29.61 1.01 -16.72
CA VAL A 45 30.37 0.49 -15.57
C VAL A 45 30.43 1.52 -14.44
N ASP A 46 29.99 1.14 -13.23
CA ASP A 46 30.15 1.99 -12.06
C ASP A 46 31.62 2.06 -11.61
N LEU A 47 32.29 3.14 -12.00
CA LEU A 47 33.68 3.42 -11.63
C LEU A 47 33.89 3.63 -10.11
N ASP A 48 32.84 3.89 -9.32
CA ASP A 48 32.98 3.91 -7.86
C ASP A 48 33.22 2.50 -7.28
N GLN A 49 32.93 1.43 -8.02
CA GLN A 49 33.16 0.04 -7.61
C GLN A 49 34.40 -0.60 -8.27
N VAL A 50 35.27 0.20 -8.92
CA VAL A 50 36.51 -0.27 -9.56
C VAL A 50 37.75 0.00 -8.68
N SER A 51 38.53 -1.04 -8.39
CA SER A 51 39.79 -0.93 -7.62
C SER A 51 40.83 -0.07 -8.36
N VAL A 52 41.18 1.07 -7.77
CA VAL A 52 42.18 2.00 -8.32
C VAL A 52 43.56 1.37 -8.29
N ASP A 53 43.90 0.63 -7.23
CA ASP A 53 45.18 -0.07 -7.10
C ASP A 53 45.34 -1.20 -8.11
N TYR A 54 44.26 -1.94 -8.42
CA TYR A 54 44.30 -2.95 -9.49
C TYR A 54 44.57 -2.30 -10.86
N VAL A 55 43.85 -1.22 -11.18
CA VAL A 55 44.03 -0.46 -12.43
C VAL A 55 45.45 0.12 -12.53
N LEU A 56 45.98 0.74 -11.46
CA LEU A 56 47.34 1.27 -11.41
C LEU A 56 48.41 0.18 -11.52
N ASN A 57 48.19 -0.99 -10.90
CA ASN A 57 49.12 -2.13 -11.02
C ASN A 57 49.10 -2.74 -12.43
N CYS A 58 47.96 -2.80 -13.12
CA CYS A 58 47.88 -3.23 -14.52
C CYS A 58 48.54 -2.21 -15.48
N ALA A 59 48.33 -0.91 -15.27
CA ALA A 59 49.01 0.16 -16.01
C ALA A 59 50.54 0.10 -15.81
N ARG A 60 51.01 -0.06 -14.56
CA ARG A 60 52.46 -0.24 -14.24
C ARG A 60 53.07 -1.46 -14.92
N LYS A 61 52.29 -2.52 -15.15
CA LYS A 61 52.71 -3.76 -15.84
C LYS A 61 52.53 -3.70 -17.37
N GLY A 62 51.94 -2.64 -17.93
CA GLY A 62 51.61 -2.53 -19.36
C GLY A 62 50.65 -3.63 -19.86
N GLY A 63 49.81 -4.14 -18.96
CA GLY A 63 49.07 -5.39 -19.14
C GLY A 63 47.75 -5.27 -19.90
N LEU A 64 47.05 -6.41 -19.94
CA LEU A 64 45.60 -6.46 -20.11
C LEU A 64 44.95 -5.98 -18.78
N LEU A 65 43.96 -5.10 -18.86
CA LEU A 65 43.10 -4.80 -17.72
C LEU A 65 41.76 -5.51 -17.91
N GLU A 66 41.38 -6.36 -16.97
CA GLU A 66 40.04 -6.94 -16.90
C GLU A 66 39.26 -6.23 -15.81
N LEU A 67 38.22 -5.48 -16.18
CA LEU A 67 37.44 -4.68 -15.23
C LEU A 67 36.65 -5.56 -14.24
N SER A 68 36.25 -6.76 -14.65
CA SER A 68 35.66 -7.76 -13.76
C SER A 68 36.56 -8.08 -12.56
N GLU A 69 37.87 -8.23 -12.79
CA GLU A 69 38.84 -8.47 -11.71
C GLU A 69 39.10 -7.20 -10.89
N ALA A 70 39.06 -6.02 -11.52
CA ALA A 70 39.18 -4.74 -10.81
C ALA A 70 37.98 -4.47 -9.87
N ILE A 71 36.77 -4.91 -10.23
CA ILE A 71 35.57 -4.82 -9.39
C ILE A 71 35.61 -5.92 -8.31
N ARG A 72 36.06 -7.14 -8.65
CA ARG A 72 36.29 -8.20 -7.66
C ARG A 72 37.28 -7.76 -6.58
N ASP A 73 38.42 -7.19 -6.97
CA ASP A 73 39.47 -6.70 -6.07
C ASP A 73 38.97 -5.58 -5.15
N TYR A 74 38.03 -4.73 -5.60
CA TYR A 74 37.37 -3.72 -4.77
C TYR A 74 36.45 -4.33 -3.70
N HIS A 75 35.64 -5.34 -4.05
CA HIS A 75 34.78 -6.01 -3.08
C HIS A 75 35.53 -6.99 -2.16
N ASP A 76 36.54 -7.70 -2.66
CA ASP A 76 37.41 -8.54 -1.82
C ASP A 76 38.26 -7.68 -0.85
N SER A 77 38.67 -6.45 -1.22
CA SER A 77 39.46 -5.56 -0.34
C SER A 77 38.62 -4.79 0.68
N THR A 78 37.35 -4.47 0.41
CA THR A 78 36.45 -3.82 1.40
C THR A 78 36.05 -4.73 2.56
N LEU A 79 36.25 -6.04 2.44
CA LEU A 79 35.99 -7.02 3.51
C LEU A 79 37.12 -7.11 4.56
N PHE A 80 38.26 -6.43 4.36
CA PHE A 80 39.39 -6.43 5.28
C PHE A 80 39.88 -4.99 5.52
N PRO A 81 40.39 -4.65 6.72
CA PRO A 81 41.16 -3.41 6.87
C PRO A 81 42.39 -3.46 5.94
N HIS A 82 42.74 -2.34 5.31
CA HIS A 82 43.88 -2.26 4.39
C HIS A 82 45.19 -2.65 5.10
N MET A 83 45.58 -3.92 4.96
CA MET A 83 46.87 -4.44 5.39
C MET A 83 47.83 -4.39 4.20
N SER A 84 48.63 -3.33 4.14
CA SER A 84 49.72 -3.18 3.17
C SER A 84 50.78 -4.26 3.38
N ASN A 85 50.70 -5.35 2.61
CA ASN A 85 51.73 -6.40 2.55
C ASN A 85 53.00 -5.92 1.79
N ALA A 86 53.35 -4.64 1.90
CA ALA A 86 54.61 -4.06 1.47
C ALA A 86 55.56 -4.02 2.67
N GLY A 87 56.67 -4.76 2.62
CA GLY A 87 57.62 -4.84 3.74
C GLY A 87 58.30 -3.49 4.01
N SER A 88 58.00 -2.91 5.18
CA SER A 88 58.59 -1.69 5.78
C SER A 88 59.35 -0.74 4.82
N THR A 89 58.60 0.12 4.14
CA THR A 89 59.09 1.35 3.51
C THR A 89 58.11 2.47 3.82
N ASP A 90 58.60 3.66 4.16
CA ASP A 90 57.85 4.70 4.87
C ASP A 90 56.47 5.05 4.27
N GLU A 91 55.40 4.78 5.03
CA GLU A 91 54.02 5.09 4.64
C GLU A 91 53.69 6.56 4.97
N PHE A 92 53.73 7.41 3.94
CA PHE A 92 53.35 8.81 4.05
C PHE A 92 51.83 8.97 3.99
N PHE A 93 51.18 9.02 5.15
CA PHE A 93 49.77 9.39 5.25
C PHE A 93 49.54 10.84 4.77
N LEU A 94 48.72 11.01 3.74
CA LEU A 94 48.31 12.31 3.23
C LEU A 94 47.31 12.97 4.17
N ALA A 95 47.81 13.74 5.13
CA ALA A 95 47.02 14.64 5.96
C ALA A 95 46.52 15.84 5.12
N THR A 96 45.49 15.62 4.30
CA THR A 96 44.89 16.65 3.45
C THR A 96 44.12 17.67 4.29
N ASN A 97 44.80 18.72 4.75
CA ASN A 97 44.13 19.87 5.34
C ASN A 97 43.41 20.66 4.22
N PRO A 98 42.05 20.73 4.19
CA PRO A 98 41.32 21.19 2.99
C PRO A 98 41.67 22.63 2.58
N GLU A 99 41.88 23.51 3.57
CA GLU A 99 42.18 24.94 3.37
C GLU A 99 43.54 25.19 2.69
N GLN A 100 44.44 24.21 2.66
CA GLN A 100 45.80 24.36 2.13
C GLN A 100 45.96 23.79 0.70
N SER A 101 44.89 23.24 0.13
CA SER A 101 44.93 22.57 -1.17
C SER A 101 44.81 23.56 -2.34
N GLY A 102 45.97 24.11 -2.76
CA GLY A 102 46.09 25.03 -3.90
C GLY A 102 45.81 24.41 -5.27
N LEU A 103 45.76 25.25 -6.31
CA LEU A 103 45.53 24.84 -7.71
C LEU A 103 46.60 23.85 -8.22
N PRO A 104 46.24 22.89 -9.09
CA PRO A 104 47.10 21.77 -9.47
C PRO A 104 48.41 22.21 -10.17
N PRO A 105 49.54 21.49 -9.96
CA PRO A 105 50.85 21.90 -10.46
C PRO A 105 50.96 21.88 -11.99
N ARG A 106 51.30 23.03 -12.59
CA ARG A 106 51.53 23.18 -14.05
C ARG A 106 52.94 22.77 -14.50
N ARG A 107 53.55 21.72 -13.93
CA ARG A 107 54.91 21.25 -14.28
C ARG A 107 54.99 19.73 -14.31
N LEU A 108 55.80 19.21 -15.24
CA LEU A 108 56.07 17.77 -15.37
C LEU A 108 56.96 17.25 -14.21
N PRO A 109 56.76 16.00 -13.76
CA PRO A 109 57.49 15.43 -12.62
C PRO A 109 58.92 14.98 -12.98
N PRO A 110 59.86 14.96 -12.01
CA PRO A 110 61.22 14.48 -12.19
C PRO A 110 61.32 12.93 -12.10
N PRO A 111 62.39 12.31 -12.65
CA PRO A 111 62.61 10.86 -12.58
C PRO A 111 63.16 10.39 -11.22
N VAL A 112 62.91 9.12 -10.89
CA VAL A 112 63.16 8.52 -9.55
C VAL A 112 64.38 7.58 -9.55
N PRO A 113 65.31 7.67 -8.57
CA PRO A 113 66.41 6.71 -8.36
C PRO A 113 66.02 5.54 -7.43
N ILE A 114 66.81 4.45 -7.47
CA ILE A 114 66.53 3.17 -6.78
C ILE A 114 67.58 2.89 -5.68
N SER A 115 67.20 2.32 -4.53
CA SER A 115 68.11 1.66 -3.56
C SER A 115 67.40 0.70 -2.58
N THR A 116 68.18 -0.05 -1.78
CA THR A 116 67.81 -1.31 -1.09
C THR A 116 67.70 -1.20 0.47
N PRO A 117 67.11 -2.20 1.19
CA PRO A 117 66.63 -2.03 2.58
C PRO A 117 67.37 -2.80 3.70
N SER A 118 66.86 -2.68 4.95
CA SER A 118 67.16 -3.41 6.24
C SER A 118 68.25 -2.79 7.14
N PRO A 119 68.40 -3.11 8.47
CA PRO A 119 67.64 -4.07 9.33
C PRO A 119 67.35 -3.74 10.87
N ILE A 120 66.35 -4.41 11.48
CA ILE A 120 66.34 -5.08 12.84
C ILE A 120 66.18 -4.32 14.23
N LEU A 121 65.01 -4.54 14.90
CA LEU A 121 64.71 -4.88 16.35
C LEU A 121 65.13 -3.96 17.56
N PRO A 122 64.76 -4.23 18.86
CA PRO A 122 63.55 -4.84 19.51
C PRO A 122 63.09 -4.22 20.91
N THR A 123 62.21 -4.92 21.67
CA THR A 123 61.93 -4.88 23.16
C THR A 123 61.09 -3.71 23.76
N LEU A 124 60.36 -3.83 24.90
CA LEU A 124 59.93 -4.94 25.79
C LEU A 124 58.60 -4.62 26.57
N SER A 125 58.18 -5.55 27.46
CA SER A 125 56.91 -5.68 28.23
C SER A 125 56.78 -4.76 29.49
N THR A 126 55.87 -4.87 30.49
CA THR A 126 55.06 -5.99 31.08
C THR A 126 53.97 -5.49 32.07
N SER A 127 52.97 -6.33 32.44
CA SER A 127 52.27 -6.44 33.77
C SER A 127 51.44 -5.23 34.31
N GLU A 128 50.47 -5.28 35.25
CA GLU A 128 49.56 -6.23 35.97
C GLU A 128 48.70 -5.35 36.94
N SER A 129 47.74 -5.78 37.80
CA SER A 129 46.65 -6.80 37.86
C SER A 129 45.81 -6.54 39.16
N ILE A 130 44.84 -7.40 39.56
CA ILE A 130 44.24 -7.51 40.94
C ILE A 130 43.34 -6.31 41.39
N ASP A 131 42.24 -6.38 42.19
CA ASP A 131 41.24 -7.41 42.59
C ASP A 131 40.02 -6.71 43.32
N THR A 132 38.88 -7.28 43.76
CA THR A 132 37.95 -8.38 43.32
C THR A 132 36.86 -8.64 44.42
N GLU A 133 35.56 -8.81 44.06
CA GLU A 133 34.44 -9.47 44.85
C GLU A 133 33.80 -8.76 46.11
N PRO A 134 32.64 -9.20 46.71
CA PRO A 134 31.33 -9.62 46.10
C PRO A 134 30.01 -9.47 46.96
N PHE A 135 28.95 -10.25 46.60
CA PHE A 135 27.77 -10.77 47.38
C PHE A 135 26.52 -9.86 47.57
N GLU A 136 25.27 -10.34 47.66
CA GLU A 136 24.66 -11.72 47.60
C GLU A 136 23.22 -11.70 46.99
N GLU A 137 22.59 -12.86 46.77
CA GLU A 137 21.25 -13.07 46.16
C GLU A 137 20.07 -13.03 47.15
N LEU A 138 18.81 -13.08 46.65
CA LEU A 138 17.83 -14.16 47.02
C LEU A 138 16.54 -14.17 46.16
N SER A 139 15.77 -15.26 46.27
CA SER A 139 14.57 -15.64 45.46
C SER A 139 13.23 -15.34 46.20
N SER A 140 11.98 -15.66 45.79
CA SER A 140 11.42 -16.69 44.88
C SER A 140 9.89 -16.53 44.60
N LEU A 141 9.35 -17.10 43.48
CA LEU A 141 8.04 -17.80 43.31
C LEU A 141 6.69 -17.04 43.62
N SER A 142 5.48 -17.37 43.11
CA SER A 142 4.96 -18.28 42.05
C SER A 142 3.44 -18.14 41.76
N LYS A 143 2.97 -18.47 40.53
CA LYS A 143 1.64 -19.10 40.14
C LYS A 143 0.30 -18.38 40.49
N SER A 144 -0.87 -18.61 39.84
CA SER A 144 -1.29 -19.08 38.49
C SER A 144 -2.85 -19.10 38.33
N GLN A 145 -3.39 -19.16 37.09
CA GLN A 145 -4.77 -19.63 36.69
C GLN A 145 -6.02 -18.76 37.01
N SER A 146 -7.22 -18.89 36.39
CA SER A 146 -7.66 -19.21 34.98
C SER A 146 -9.22 -19.28 34.83
N LEU A 147 -9.78 -19.13 33.61
CA LEU A 147 -11.16 -19.52 33.14
C LEU A 147 -12.39 -18.68 33.64
N SER A 148 -13.60 -18.62 33.01
CA SER A 148 -14.09 -18.95 31.64
C SER A 148 -15.53 -18.41 31.33
N SER A 149 -15.84 -18.29 30.03
CA SER A 149 -17.11 -18.05 29.27
C SER A 149 -18.48 -18.61 29.73
N THR A 150 -19.59 -18.08 29.14
CA THR A 150 -20.83 -18.80 28.67
C THR A 150 -21.51 -17.98 27.52
N GLN A 151 -22.73 -18.32 27.05
CA GLN A 151 -23.15 -18.38 25.63
C GLN A 151 -24.69 -18.11 25.41
N GLN A 152 -25.18 -18.17 24.14
CA GLN A 152 -26.60 -18.28 23.66
C GLN A 152 -27.40 -16.95 23.45
N GLN A 153 -28.55 -16.82 22.72
CA GLN A 153 -29.21 -17.44 21.52
C GLN A 153 -30.66 -16.78 21.37
N GLU A 154 -31.40 -16.51 20.26
CA GLU A 154 -31.27 -16.44 18.76
C GLU A 154 -32.68 -16.09 18.13
N LEU A 155 -32.83 -15.91 16.78
CA LEU A 155 -34.09 -15.71 15.97
C LEU A 155 -34.74 -14.28 15.98
N THR A 156 -34.88 -13.49 14.87
CA THR A 156 -35.76 -13.51 13.64
C THR A 156 -37.26 -13.14 13.89
N VAL A 157 -38.08 -12.54 12.98
CA VAL A 157 -38.25 -12.57 11.48
C VAL A 157 -38.79 -11.20 10.91
N ASP A 158 -39.07 -11.09 9.60
CA ASP A 158 -39.37 -9.90 8.74
C ASP A 158 -40.81 -9.29 8.74
N ASP A 159 -40.98 -8.09 8.12
CA ASP A 159 -41.98 -7.79 7.05
C ASP A 159 -41.95 -6.32 6.50
N ILE A 160 -42.50 -6.13 5.27
CA ILE A 160 -42.88 -4.87 4.53
C ILE A 160 -41.98 -4.43 3.34
N GLU A 161 -42.64 -4.23 2.18
CA GLU A 161 -42.11 -4.09 0.80
C GLU A 161 -42.08 -2.63 0.24
N ASP A 162 -41.81 -2.52 -1.07
CA ASP A 162 -41.81 -1.36 -2.02
C ASP A 162 -40.48 -0.56 -2.21
N PHE A 163 -39.64 -1.00 -3.15
CA PHE A 163 -39.24 -0.25 -4.38
C PHE A 163 -38.13 -0.95 -5.20
N ASP A 164 -38.55 -1.65 -6.26
CA ASP A 164 -37.77 -2.19 -7.40
C ASP A 164 -36.83 -1.12 -8.06
N ASP A 165 -35.71 -1.41 -8.74
CA ASP A 165 -35.02 -2.69 -9.05
C ASP A 165 -33.52 -2.38 -9.26
N ASP A 166 -32.63 -3.22 -8.70
CA ASP A 166 -31.43 -3.82 -9.34
C ASP A 166 -30.59 -4.51 -8.24
N ASP A 167 -30.63 -5.84 -8.19
CA ASP A 167 -30.03 -6.66 -7.13
C ASP A 167 -28.51 -6.89 -7.29
N ASP A 168 -27.84 -6.98 -6.14
CA ASP A 168 -26.76 -7.94 -5.81
C ASP A 168 -26.36 -7.71 -4.33
N LEU A 169 -27.19 -8.17 -3.38
CA LEU A 169 -27.01 -8.00 -1.92
C LEU A 169 -26.87 -9.36 -1.19
N ASP A 170 -25.64 -9.78 -0.90
CA ASP A 170 -25.36 -10.98 -0.11
C ASP A 170 -25.39 -10.75 1.42
N GLU A 171 -25.66 -11.83 2.16
CA GLU A 171 -25.93 -11.83 3.61
C GLU A 171 -24.79 -11.26 4.49
N VAL A 172 -25.15 -10.48 5.51
CA VAL A 172 -24.25 -10.08 6.61
C VAL A 172 -24.90 -10.34 7.97
N ASP A 173 -24.47 -11.39 8.66
CA ASP A 173 -24.84 -11.65 10.06
C ASP A 173 -23.62 -12.06 10.93
N SER A 174 -23.83 -12.19 12.24
CA SER A 174 -22.89 -12.57 13.30
C SER A 174 -21.87 -11.51 13.71
N ARG A 175 -22.36 -10.47 14.42
CA ARG A 175 -21.52 -9.59 15.28
C ARG A 175 -20.73 -10.43 16.32
N ARG A 176 -19.43 -10.66 16.11
CA ARG A 176 -18.46 -11.00 17.18
C ARG A 176 -17.17 -10.20 17.03
N TYR A 177 -16.77 -9.52 18.11
CA TYR A 177 -15.57 -8.68 18.11
C TYR A 177 -14.27 -9.49 17.92
N SER A 178 -13.36 -8.90 17.13
CA SER A 178 -11.92 -9.19 17.07
C SER A 178 -11.49 -10.61 16.68
N ARG A 179 -11.32 -10.84 15.36
CA ARG A 179 -10.21 -11.69 14.87
C ARG A 179 -9.70 -11.39 13.44
N ARG A 180 -9.08 -10.22 13.28
CA ARG A 180 -8.14 -9.83 12.18
C ARG A 180 -8.72 -9.62 10.78
N VAL A 181 -8.19 -8.59 10.11
CA VAL A 181 -8.50 -8.21 8.73
C VAL A 181 -7.69 -9.10 7.78
N LEU A 182 -8.26 -10.24 7.37
CA LEU A 182 -7.64 -11.14 6.37
C LEU A 182 -8.49 -11.30 5.09
N ASN A 183 -9.81 -11.04 5.15
CA ASN A 183 -10.70 -11.22 4.00
C ASN A 183 -10.58 -10.08 2.98
N ASP A 184 -10.49 -8.82 3.42
CA ASP A 184 -10.44 -7.64 2.52
C ASP A 184 -9.21 -7.61 1.59
N ALA A 185 -8.18 -8.43 1.86
CA ALA A 185 -7.03 -8.60 0.98
C ALA A 185 -7.28 -9.59 -0.17
N ALA A 186 -8.29 -10.46 -0.07
CA ALA A 186 -8.73 -11.35 -1.15
C ALA A 186 -9.45 -10.58 -2.26
N ASP A 187 -10.18 -9.50 -1.90
CA ASP A 187 -10.86 -8.61 -2.84
C ASP A 187 -9.90 -7.84 -3.77
N LEU A 188 -8.61 -7.75 -3.41
CA LEU A 188 -7.57 -7.02 -4.15
C LEU A 188 -6.89 -7.85 -5.24
N VAL A 189 -7.66 -8.63 -5.99
CA VAL A 189 -7.17 -9.32 -7.19
C VAL A 189 -6.86 -8.28 -8.28
N LEU A 190 -5.69 -8.40 -8.93
CA LEU A 190 -5.37 -7.60 -10.11
C LEU A 190 -6.25 -8.00 -11.30
N GLY A 191 -6.63 -7.02 -12.11
CA GLY A 191 -7.34 -7.25 -13.38
C GLY A 191 -6.41 -7.82 -14.47
N LEU A 192 -5.82 -8.99 -14.24
CA LEU A 192 -4.86 -9.67 -15.13
C LEU A 192 -5.29 -11.14 -15.33
N PRO A 193 -5.10 -11.73 -16.52
CA PRO A 193 -5.41 -13.14 -16.76
C PRO A 193 -4.42 -14.08 -16.05
N SER A 194 -4.83 -15.34 -15.89
CA SER A 194 -3.97 -16.42 -15.40
C SER A 194 -3.02 -16.95 -16.49
N PHE A 195 -1.80 -17.32 -16.09
CA PHE A 195 -0.80 -17.95 -16.96
C PHE A 195 -1.23 -19.35 -17.39
N ALA A 196 -1.09 -19.68 -18.67
CA ALA A 196 -1.57 -20.95 -19.24
C ALA A 196 -0.74 -22.17 -18.77
N THR A 197 0.54 -21.96 -18.44
CA THR A 197 1.46 -23.01 -17.98
C THR A 197 1.43 -23.25 -16.46
N ALA A 198 0.51 -22.60 -15.74
CA ALA A 198 0.32 -22.72 -14.28
C ALA A 198 1.58 -22.39 -13.43
N ILE A 199 2.31 -21.35 -13.85
CA ILE A 199 3.43 -20.74 -13.11
C ILE A 199 2.99 -20.29 -11.71
N GLY A 200 3.77 -20.67 -10.69
CA GLY A 200 3.54 -20.27 -9.30
C GLY A 200 4.22 -18.95 -8.90
N ASP A 201 3.89 -18.47 -7.71
CA ASP A 201 4.51 -17.27 -7.12
C ASP A 201 6.01 -17.45 -6.85
N ASP A 202 6.42 -18.67 -6.47
CA ASP A 202 7.82 -19.13 -6.45
C ASP A 202 8.51 -18.95 -7.81
N ASP A 203 7.84 -19.37 -8.88
CA ASP A 203 8.43 -19.43 -10.21
C ASP A 203 8.69 -18.03 -10.77
N LEU A 204 7.77 -17.10 -10.49
CA LEU A 204 7.95 -15.66 -10.73
C LEU A 204 9.05 -15.06 -9.85
N ARG A 205 9.08 -15.34 -8.54
CA ARG A 205 10.06 -14.78 -7.60
C ARG A 205 11.48 -15.24 -7.94
N GLU A 206 11.66 -16.52 -8.20
CA GLU A 206 12.94 -17.11 -8.63
C GLU A 206 13.40 -16.50 -9.96
N THR A 207 12.52 -16.39 -10.97
CA THR A 207 12.88 -15.84 -12.30
C THR A 207 13.11 -14.32 -12.26
N ALA A 208 12.38 -13.57 -11.42
CA ALA A 208 12.61 -12.15 -11.20
C ALA A 208 14.02 -11.88 -10.65
N TYR A 209 14.52 -12.71 -9.72
CA TYR A 209 15.90 -12.61 -9.25
C TYR A 209 16.93 -12.97 -10.33
N GLU A 210 16.62 -13.88 -11.26
CA GLU A 210 17.47 -14.16 -12.43
C GLU A 210 17.58 -12.95 -13.38
N ILE A 211 16.49 -12.20 -13.56
CA ILE A 211 16.48 -10.93 -14.31
C ILE A 211 17.26 -9.84 -13.59
N LEU A 212 17.11 -9.73 -12.26
CA LEU A 212 17.87 -8.79 -11.42
C LEU A 212 19.39 -9.02 -11.52
N LEU A 213 19.84 -10.29 -11.37
CA LEU A 213 21.24 -10.64 -11.51
C LEU A 213 21.79 -10.39 -12.92
N ALA A 214 20.98 -10.65 -13.95
CA ALA A 214 21.36 -10.34 -15.32
C ALA A 214 21.52 -8.82 -15.53
N ALA A 215 20.54 -8.02 -15.10
CA ALA A 215 20.58 -6.56 -15.21
C ALA A 215 21.75 -5.92 -14.46
N ALA A 216 22.05 -6.42 -13.25
CA ALA A 216 23.18 -5.98 -12.43
C ALA A 216 24.57 -6.39 -12.97
N GLY A 217 24.64 -7.20 -14.04
CA GLY A 217 25.89 -7.80 -14.53
C GLY A 217 26.96 -6.79 -14.96
N ALA A 218 26.58 -5.72 -15.65
CA ALA A 218 27.51 -4.68 -16.13
C ALA A 218 28.20 -3.94 -14.96
N SER A 219 27.47 -3.75 -13.86
CA SER A 219 27.96 -3.17 -12.60
C SER A 219 28.70 -4.19 -11.71
N GLY A 220 28.89 -5.42 -12.17
CA GLY A 220 29.61 -6.48 -11.44
C GLY A 220 28.74 -7.43 -10.60
N GLY A 221 27.40 -7.33 -10.64
CA GLY A 221 26.49 -8.14 -9.81
C GLY A 221 26.53 -9.67 -10.04
N LEU A 222 27.17 -10.12 -11.12
CA LEU A 222 27.45 -11.53 -11.40
C LEU A 222 28.76 -12.04 -10.77
N ILE A 223 29.60 -11.16 -10.23
CA ILE A 223 30.87 -11.53 -9.59
C ILE A 223 30.56 -12.19 -8.25
N VAL A 224 30.63 -13.53 -8.22
CA VAL A 224 30.52 -14.30 -6.97
C VAL A 224 31.68 -13.89 -6.03
N PRO A 225 31.39 -13.38 -4.82
CA PRO A 225 32.43 -13.03 -3.84
C PRO A 225 33.27 -14.25 -3.47
N SER A 226 34.55 -14.06 -3.19
CA SER A 226 35.46 -15.19 -3.02
C SER A 226 35.22 -15.92 -1.68
N LYS A 227 34.45 -17.02 -1.71
CA LYS A 227 34.25 -17.88 -0.53
C LYS A 227 35.60 -18.32 0.04
N ASP A 228 35.78 -18.05 1.33
CA ASP A 228 36.95 -18.30 2.17
C ASP A 228 37.87 -19.42 1.66
N LYS A 229 39.16 -19.09 1.41
CA LYS A 229 40.20 -20.07 1.07
C LYS A 229 40.48 -21.00 2.26
N LYS A 230 39.64 -22.03 2.41
CA LYS A 230 39.75 -23.14 3.36
C LYS A 230 40.08 -22.74 4.80
N LYS A 231 39.08 -22.29 5.55
CA LYS A 231 39.07 -22.41 7.02
C LYS A 231 38.82 -23.86 7.45
N GLU A 232 39.66 -24.78 6.97
CA GLU A 232 39.54 -26.21 7.26
C GLU A 232 39.80 -26.47 8.75
N LYS A 233 38.86 -27.18 9.41
CA LYS A 233 39.02 -27.80 10.73
C LYS A 233 39.22 -26.84 11.93
N LYS A 234 38.11 -26.27 12.42
CA LYS A 234 37.73 -26.52 13.83
C LYS A 234 36.22 -26.72 13.97
N SER A 235 35.84 -27.52 14.96
CA SER A 235 34.58 -28.26 14.95
C SER A 235 33.41 -27.55 15.61
N ARG A 236 32.20 -27.87 15.10
CA ARG A 236 30.89 -27.84 15.79
C ARG A 236 30.96 -27.69 17.33
N LEU A 237 30.18 -26.75 17.86
CA LEU A 237 29.40 -27.03 19.07
C LEU A 237 28.10 -26.22 19.06
N MET A 238 26.96 -26.90 19.22
CA MET A 238 25.63 -26.30 19.21
C MET A 238 25.37 -25.56 20.54
N ARG A 239 24.83 -24.34 20.49
CA ARG A 239 24.09 -23.76 21.63
C ARG A 239 22.80 -23.12 21.13
N LYS A 240 21.74 -23.25 21.94
CA LYS A 240 20.35 -23.03 21.55
C LYS A 240 19.94 -21.55 21.65
N LEU A 241 18.87 -21.24 20.91
CA LEU A 241 17.85 -20.21 21.17
C LEU A 241 17.92 -19.56 22.57
N GLY A 242 18.03 -18.23 22.59
CA GLY A 242 17.83 -17.39 23.77
C GLY A 242 17.40 -15.99 23.35
N ARG A 243 16.16 -15.60 23.69
CA ARG A 243 15.68 -14.22 23.56
C ARG A 243 16.09 -13.42 24.79
N SER A 244 16.63 -12.22 24.59
CA SER A 244 16.76 -11.19 25.62
C SER A 244 16.75 -9.80 24.96
N LYS A 245 15.93 -8.88 25.49
CA LYS A 245 15.93 -7.47 25.10
C LYS A 245 16.79 -6.67 26.07
N SER A 246 17.75 -5.93 25.53
CA SER A 246 18.37 -4.73 26.12
C SER A 246 19.18 -4.08 24.98
N GLU A 247 18.69 -3.03 24.33
CA GLU A 247 18.70 -1.63 24.80
C GLU A 247 19.98 -0.90 24.36
N ASN A 248 19.83 0.36 23.95
CA ASN A 248 20.73 1.01 22.99
C ASN A 248 22.17 1.22 23.51
N VAL A 249 23.14 0.62 22.81
CA VAL A 249 24.49 1.19 22.69
C VAL A 249 24.73 1.46 21.21
N MET A 250 25.03 2.72 20.89
CA MET A 250 25.03 3.25 19.52
C MET A 250 26.34 2.92 18.77
N THR A 251 26.54 1.65 18.44
CA THR A 251 27.59 1.27 17.46
C THR A 251 27.15 1.70 16.07
N GLN A 252 27.68 2.84 15.60
CA GLN A 252 27.61 3.23 14.19
C GLN A 252 28.36 2.18 13.34
N SER A 253 27.66 1.18 12.83
CA SER A 253 28.16 0.31 11.76
C SER A 253 28.33 1.17 10.50
N GLN A 254 29.59 1.40 10.12
CA GLN A 254 29.92 2.18 8.92
C GLN A 254 29.28 1.54 7.69
N HIS A 255 28.55 2.34 6.89
CA HIS A 255 27.79 1.87 5.73
C HIS A 255 28.67 1.06 4.76
N LEU A 256 28.46 -0.25 4.70
CA LEU A 256 29.00 -1.11 3.62
C LEU A 256 28.12 -0.98 2.37
N SER A 257 28.06 0.25 1.86
CA SER A 257 27.33 0.64 0.65
C SER A 257 28.04 0.10 -0.60
N GLY A 258 27.44 -0.89 -1.26
CA GLY A 258 27.95 -1.50 -2.48
C GLY A 258 26.94 -2.48 -3.08
N LEU A 259 27.06 -2.78 -4.37
CA LEU A 259 26.11 -3.62 -5.09
C LEU A 259 26.06 -5.06 -4.54
N VAL A 260 27.18 -5.57 -4.04
CA VAL A 260 27.29 -6.94 -3.49
C VAL A 260 26.47 -7.11 -2.21
N SER A 261 26.51 -6.15 -1.28
CA SER A 261 25.71 -6.19 -0.05
C SER A 261 24.22 -5.99 -0.37
N LEU A 262 23.89 -5.06 -1.28
CA LEU A 262 22.51 -4.85 -1.73
C LEU A 262 21.90 -6.08 -2.41
N LEU A 263 22.65 -6.76 -3.29
CA LEU A 263 22.21 -8.01 -3.92
C LEU A 263 22.08 -9.17 -2.92
N GLU A 264 22.94 -9.23 -1.89
CA GLU A 264 22.80 -10.21 -0.81
C GLU A 264 21.57 -9.92 0.07
N THR A 265 21.27 -8.65 0.34
CA THR A 265 20.01 -8.23 1.00
C THR A 265 18.80 -8.65 0.16
N MET A 266 18.78 -8.32 -1.14
CA MET A 266 17.69 -8.76 -2.03
C MET A 266 17.60 -10.28 -2.18
N ARG A 267 18.72 -11.02 -2.16
CA ARG A 267 18.74 -12.49 -2.12
C ARG A 267 17.98 -13.01 -0.89
N VAL A 268 18.14 -12.37 0.27
CA VAL A 268 17.41 -12.71 1.49
C VAL A 268 15.94 -12.28 1.41
N GLN A 269 15.63 -11.04 0.99
CA GLN A 269 14.25 -10.56 0.91
C GLN A 269 13.40 -11.31 -0.15
N MET A 270 14.03 -11.87 -1.18
CA MET A 270 13.37 -12.72 -2.18
C MET A 270 13.43 -14.23 -1.85
N GLU A 271 13.88 -14.61 -0.64
CA GLU A 271 14.05 -15.99 -0.16
C GLU A 271 14.95 -16.91 -1.01
N ILE A 272 15.82 -16.34 -1.84
CA ILE A 272 16.60 -17.11 -2.82
C ILE A 272 17.73 -17.87 -2.11
N SER A 273 17.76 -19.19 -2.24
CA SER A 273 18.85 -19.99 -1.66
C SER A 273 20.22 -19.62 -2.24
N GLU A 274 21.25 -19.56 -1.38
CA GLU A 274 22.65 -19.31 -1.80
C GLU A 274 23.10 -20.29 -2.89
N ALA A 275 22.65 -21.55 -2.81
CA ALA A 275 22.94 -22.58 -3.80
C ALA A 275 22.24 -22.35 -5.15
N MET A 276 21.14 -21.57 -5.21
CA MET A 276 20.56 -21.09 -6.47
C MET A 276 21.31 -19.87 -6.97
N ASP A 277 21.50 -18.86 -6.14
CA ASP A 277 22.21 -17.62 -6.47
C ASP A 277 23.57 -17.88 -7.15
N VAL A 278 24.41 -18.74 -6.56
CA VAL A 278 25.72 -19.09 -7.14
C VAL A 278 25.57 -19.80 -8.50
N ARG A 279 24.57 -20.68 -8.68
CA ARG A 279 24.30 -21.35 -9.97
C ARG A 279 23.81 -20.36 -11.03
N THR A 280 22.90 -19.45 -10.68
CA THR A 280 22.40 -18.42 -11.59
C THR A 280 23.54 -17.48 -12.01
N ARG A 281 24.36 -16.99 -11.07
CA ARG A 281 25.53 -16.15 -11.39
C ARG A 281 26.51 -16.87 -12.33
N LEU A 282 26.87 -18.12 -12.05
CA LEU A 282 27.76 -18.92 -12.91
C LEU A 282 27.13 -19.23 -14.28
N GLY A 283 25.83 -19.54 -14.33
CA GLY A 283 25.09 -19.78 -15.57
C GLY A 283 25.06 -18.55 -16.49
N LEU A 284 24.80 -17.36 -15.93
CA LEU A 284 24.83 -16.09 -16.66
C LEU A 284 26.24 -15.69 -17.10
N LEU A 285 27.27 -15.94 -16.28
CA LEU A 285 28.67 -15.75 -16.69
C LEU A 285 29.04 -16.66 -17.87
N ASN A 286 28.69 -17.96 -17.79
CA ASN A 286 28.88 -18.92 -18.87
C ASN A 286 28.13 -18.51 -20.15
N ALA A 287 26.91 -17.99 -20.01
CA ALA A 287 26.09 -17.49 -21.13
C ALA A 287 26.71 -16.29 -21.86
N MET A 288 27.60 -15.53 -21.21
CA MET A 288 28.28 -14.38 -21.80
C MET A 288 29.66 -14.71 -22.40
N VAL A 289 30.13 -15.96 -22.28
CA VAL A 289 31.37 -16.41 -22.94
C VAL A 289 31.22 -16.26 -24.46
N GLY A 290 32.10 -15.44 -25.06
CA GLY A 290 32.05 -15.11 -26.49
C GLY A 290 31.12 -13.96 -26.87
N LYS A 291 30.33 -13.39 -25.95
CA LYS A 291 29.42 -12.24 -26.17
C LYS A 291 29.98 -10.92 -25.63
N VAL A 292 31.30 -10.73 -25.70
CA VAL A 292 31.96 -9.52 -25.19
C VAL A 292 31.44 -8.28 -25.93
N GLY A 293 30.98 -7.27 -25.19
CA GLY A 293 30.39 -6.06 -25.76
C GLY A 293 28.90 -6.17 -26.13
N LYS A 294 28.20 -7.24 -25.74
CA LYS A 294 26.72 -7.27 -25.74
C LYS A 294 26.16 -6.91 -24.35
N ARG A 295 25.02 -6.22 -24.34
CA ARG A 295 24.22 -5.95 -23.12
C ARG A 295 23.47 -7.19 -22.66
N MET A 296 23.04 -7.17 -21.39
CA MET A 296 22.22 -8.23 -20.80
C MET A 296 20.74 -8.14 -21.22
N ASP A 297 20.31 -7.00 -21.77
CA ASP A 297 19.00 -6.84 -22.43
C ASP A 297 18.97 -7.44 -23.87
N THR A 298 20.08 -8.01 -24.36
CA THR A 298 20.15 -8.76 -25.63
C THR A 298 20.22 -10.28 -25.44
N ILE A 299 19.89 -10.83 -24.26
CA ILE A 299 19.93 -12.29 -24.01
C ILE A 299 18.58 -12.86 -23.53
N LEU A 300 18.23 -14.02 -24.08
CA LEU A 300 17.05 -14.80 -23.70
C LEU A 300 17.36 -15.62 -22.44
N ILE A 301 17.27 -14.97 -21.27
CA ILE A 301 17.79 -15.46 -19.98
C ILE A 301 17.41 -16.93 -19.68
N PRO A 302 16.14 -17.39 -19.79
CA PRO A 302 15.79 -18.77 -19.44
C PRO A 302 16.39 -19.80 -20.40
N LEU A 303 16.53 -19.47 -21.69
CA LEU A 303 17.19 -20.34 -22.67
C LEU A 303 18.68 -20.46 -22.40
N GLU A 304 19.33 -19.35 -22.08
CA GLU A 304 20.76 -19.33 -21.80
C GLU A 304 21.09 -20.12 -20.53
N LEU A 305 20.29 -19.95 -19.47
CA LEU A 305 20.38 -20.75 -18.25
C LEU A 305 20.14 -22.25 -18.53
N LEU A 306 19.13 -22.61 -19.34
CA LEU A 306 18.89 -23.99 -19.81
C LEU A 306 20.03 -24.59 -20.63
N CYS A 307 20.84 -23.77 -21.30
CA CYS A 307 22.03 -24.21 -22.05
C CYS A 307 23.31 -24.26 -21.20
N CYS A 308 23.45 -23.40 -20.19
CA CYS A 308 24.70 -23.18 -19.47
C CYS A 308 24.77 -23.81 -18.07
N ILE A 309 23.64 -24.22 -17.48
CA ILE A 309 23.59 -24.92 -16.19
C ILE A 309 23.34 -26.43 -16.42
N SER A 310 24.23 -27.25 -15.87
CA SER A 310 24.20 -28.70 -15.99
C SER A 310 23.37 -29.36 -14.88
N ARG A 311 22.82 -30.56 -15.18
CA ARG A 311 22.12 -31.39 -14.18
C ARG A 311 23.01 -31.78 -12.98
N THR A 312 24.32 -31.84 -13.18
CA THR A 312 25.33 -32.15 -12.16
C THR A 312 25.55 -31.06 -11.11
N GLU A 313 25.04 -29.84 -11.33
CA GLU A 313 25.11 -28.75 -10.34
C GLU A 313 24.00 -28.81 -9.27
N PHE A 314 23.03 -29.72 -9.42
CA PHE A 314 21.89 -29.85 -8.52
C PHE A 314 22.10 -30.97 -7.49
N SER A 315 21.57 -30.75 -6.28
CA SER A 315 21.54 -31.73 -5.18
C SER A 315 20.81 -33.03 -5.53
N ASP A 316 19.78 -32.95 -6.38
CA ASP A 316 18.84 -34.03 -6.63
C ASP A 316 18.09 -33.84 -7.97
N LYS A 317 17.49 -34.94 -8.48
CA LYS A 317 16.78 -34.95 -9.78
C LYS A 317 15.51 -34.08 -9.76
N LYS A 318 14.83 -33.91 -8.61
CA LYS A 318 13.54 -33.21 -8.52
C LYS A 318 13.73 -31.69 -8.59
N SER A 319 14.71 -31.16 -7.87
CA SER A 319 15.07 -29.74 -7.91
C SER A 319 15.52 -29.30 -9.31
N TYR A 320 16.27 -30.17 -10.01
CA TYR A 320 16.64 -29.95 -11.42
C TYR A 320 15.41 -29.87 -12.33
N PHE A 321 14.44 -30.77 -12.19
CA PHE A 321 13.23 -30.75 -13.01
C PHE A 321 12.26 -29.62 -12.65
N LYS A 322 12.10 -29.21 -11.38
CA LYS A 322 11.34 -27.99 -11.04
C LYS A 322 11.94 -26.78 -11.76
N TRP A 323 13.25 -26.58 -11.62
CA TRP A 323 13.97 -25.49 -12.29
C TRP A 323 13.82 -25.56 -13.82
N GLN A 324 14.05 -26.72 -14.42
CA GLN A 324 13.92 -26.88 -15.87
C GLN A 324 12.51 -26.53 -16.35
N LYS A 325 11.47 -27.07 -15.70
CA LYS A 325 10.07 -26.79 -16.05
C LYS A 325 9.75 -25.30 -15.89
N ARG A 326 10.22 -24.66 -14.82
CA ARG A 326 10.13 -23.20 -14.63
C ARG A 326 10.67 -22.43 -15.83
N GLN A 327 11.88 -22.77 -16.27
CA GLN A 327 12.53 -22.07 -17.41
C GLN A 327 11.82 -22.34 -18.75
N LEU A 328 11.28 -23.55 -18.98
CA LEU A 328 10.49 -23.86 -20.18
C LEU A 328 9.14 -23.11 -20.16
N ASN A 329 8.45 -23.08 -19.03
CA ASN A 329 7.20 -22.34 -18.83
C ASN A 329 7.40 -20.83 -19.08
N MET A 330 8.50 -20.24 -18.60
CA MET A 330 8.83 -18.83 -18.84
C MET A 330 9.03 -18.51 -20.33
N LEU A 331 9.60 -19.45 -21.11
CA LEU A 331 9.72 -19.30 -22.56
C LEU A 331 8.35 -19.41 -23.28
N GLU A 332 7.43 -20.25 -22.78
CA GLU A 332 6.07 -20.33 -23.34
C GLU A 332 5.23 -19.08 -23.03
N GLU A 333 5.19 -18.60 -21.77
CA GLU A 333 4.45 -17.37 -21.48
C GLU A 333 5.04 -16.18 -22.25
N GLY A 334 6.36 -15.95 -22.14
CA GLY A 334 6.99 -14.74 -22.69
C GLY A 334 7.02 -14.68 -24.22
N LEU A 335 7.22 -15.81 -24.90
CA LEU A 335 7.31 -15.83 -26.36
C LEU A 335 5.99 -16.21 -27.05
N ILE A 336 5.03 -16.83 -26.36
CA ILE A 336 3.83 -17.41 -26.98
C ILE A 336 2.52 -16.83 -26.45
N ASN A 337 2.32 -16.74 -25.14
CA ASN A 337 1.01 -16.35 -24.57
C ASN A 337 0.92 -14.84 -24.28
N HIS A 338 2.03 -14.23 -23.89
CA HIS A 338 2.18 -12.82 -23.52
C HIS A 338 3.37 -12.15 -24.23
N PRO A 339 3.47 -12.21 -25.58
CA PRO A 339 4.57 -11.58 -26.31
C PRO A 339 4.39 -10.06 -26.41
N ALA A 340 5.49 -9.30 -26.37
CA ALA A 340 5.46 -7.85 -26.62
C ALA A 340 5.08 -7.50 -28.08
N VAL A 341 5.32 -8.42 -29.03
CA VAL A 341 5.01 -8.24 -30.46
C VAL A 341 4.10 -9.38 -30.95
N GLY A 342 3.12 -9.06 -31.79
CA GLY A 342 2.22 -10.06 -32.40
C GLY A 342 2.94 -11.05 -33.32
N PHE A 343 2.32 -12.20 -33.60
CA PHE A 343 2.97 -13.27 -34.38
C PHE A 343 3.07 -13.01 -35.88
N GLY A 344 2.09 -12.35 -36.48
CA GLY A 344 2.03 -12.17 -37.94
C GLY A 344 2.22 -13.50 -38.69
N GLU A 345 3.13 -13.53 -39.65
CA GLU A 345 3.48 -14.73 -40.42
C GLU A 345 4.25 -15.80 -39.61
N SER A 346 4.79 -15.45 -38.43
CA SER A 346 5.61 -16.35 -37.60
C SER A 346 4.80 -17.34 -36.75
N GLY A 347 3.46 -17.40 -36.88
CA GLY A 347 2.61 -18.32 -36.11
C GLY A 347 2.98 -19.80 -36.21
N ARG A 348 3.66 -20.23 -37.29
CA ARG A 348 4.22 -21.60 -37.40
C ARG A 348 5.34 -21.84 -36.39
N LYS A 349 6.27 -20.89 -36.23
CA LYS A 349 7.38 -20.97 -35.25
C LYS A 349 6.87 -21.09 -33.81
N ALA A 350 5.76 -20.42 -33.48
CA ALA A 350 5.14 -20.53 -32.16
C ALA A 350 4.63 -21.96 -31.86
N ASN A 351 4.05 -22.64 -32.84
CA ASN A 351 3.63 -24.05 -32.69
C ASN A 351 4.83 -25.01 -32.67
N GLU A 352 5.85 -24.76 -33.49
CA GLU A 352 7.11 -25.52 -33.46
C GLU A 352 7.83 -25.36 -32.11
N LEU A 353 7.80 -24.17 -31.50
CA LEU A 353 8.32 -23.89 -30.17
C LEU A 353 7.61 -24.74 -29.10
N ARG A 354 6.27 -24.76 -29.05
CA ARG A 354 5.50 -25.63 -28.13
C ARG A 354 5.90 -27.11 -28.26
N VAL A 355 6.05 -27.60 -29.50
CA VAL A 355 6.47 -28.98 -29.76
C VAL A 355 7.90 -29.26 -29.28
N LEU A 356 8.81 -28.28 -29.32
CA LEU A 356 10.16 -28.42 -28.74
C LEU A 356 10.15 -28.40 -27.21
N LEU A 357 9.36 -27.49 -26.59
CA LEU A 357 9.24 -27.43 -25.12
C LEU A 357 8.68 -28.75 -24.56
N ALA A 358 7.60 -29.27 -25.17
CA ALA A 358 7.02 -30.57 -24.82
C ALA A 358 8.02 -31.72 -24.97
N LYS A 359 8.78 -31.79 -26.08
CA LYS A 359 9.83 -32.81 -26.27
C LYS A 359 10.94 -32.75 -25.22
N ILE A 360 11.27 -31.56 -24.71
CA ILE A 360 12.28 -31.41 -23.66
C ILE A 360 11.75 -31.90 -22.31
N GLU A 361 10.47 -31.67 -21.99
CA GLU A 361 9.82 -32.27 -20.80
C GLU A 361 9.64 -33.79 -20.94
N GLU A 362 9.20 -34.29 -22.11
CA GLU A 362 9.12 -35.74 -22.40
C GLU A 362 10.49 -36.43 -22.27
N SER A 363 11.59 -35.75 -22.60
CA SER A 363 12.95 -36.32 -22.54
C SER A 363 13.38 -36.75 -21.13
N GLU A 364 12.72 -36.25 -20.09
CA GLU A 364 12.98 -36.59 -18.68
C GLU A 364 12.65 -38.04 -18.31
N SER A 365 11.82 -38.68 -19.15
CA SER A 365 11.36 -40.08 -19.04
C SER A 365 12.34 -41.11 -19.63
N PHE A 366 13.24 -40.69 -20.53
CA PHE A 366 14.16 -41.60 -21.24
C PHE A 366 15.38 -42.01 -20.40
N PRO A 367 16.03 -43.15 -20.73
CA PRO A 367 17.29 -43.55 -20.09
C PRO A 367 18.42 -42.55 -20.39
N PRO A 368 19.35 -42.31 -19.44
CA PRO A 368 20.22 -41.12 -19.46
C PRO A 368 21.02 -40.85 -20.75
N PRO A 369 21.68 -41.83 -21.39
CA PRO A 369 22.51 -41.55 -22.58
C PRO A 369 21.70 -41.06 -23.78
N ALA A 370 20.46 -41.54 -23.93
CA ALA A 370 19.55 -41.10 -24.99
C ALA A 370 18.92 -39.75 -24.63
N ALA A 371 18.47 -39.59 -23.38
CA ALA A 371 17.89 -38.35 -22.87
C ALA A 371 18.84 -37.15 -23.02
N GLU A 372 20.12 -37.31 -22.65
CA GLU A 372 21.11 -36.24 -22.72
C GLU A 372 21.45 -35.85 -24.17
N MET A 373 21.62 -36.83 -25.06
CA MET A 373 21.84 -36.56 -26.49
C MET A 373 20.64 -35.81 -27.10
N GLN A 374 19.42 -36.34 -26.94
CA GLN A 374 18.19 -35.73 -27.43
C GLN A 374 17.98 -34.32 -26.86
N ARG A 375 18.25 -34.11 -25.56
CA ARG A 375 18.18 -32.78 -24.94
C ARG A 375 19.12 -31.79 -25.63
N THR A 376 20.38 -32.16 -25.87
CA THR A 376 21.34 -31.23 -26.50
C THR A 376 21.01 -30.91 -27.96
N GLU A 377 20.26 -31.77 -28.65
CA GLU A 377 19.70 -31.49 -29.97
C GLU A 377 18.48 -30.55 -29.85
N CYS A 378 17.50 -30.88 -29.01
CA CYS A 378 16.32 -30.05 -28.80
C CYS A 378 16.66 -28.64 -28.28
N LEU A 379 17.67 -28.47 -27.43
CA LEU A 379 18.13 -27.15 -26.97
C LEU A 379 18.78 -26.30 -28.09
N LYS A 380 19.37 -26.92 -29.12
CA LYS A 380 19.88 -26.19 -30.30
C LYS A 380 18.73 -25.69 -31.15
N SER A 381 17.79 -26.57 -31.49
CA SER A 381 16.58 -26.18 -32.23
C SER A 381 15.74 -25.17 -31.45
N LEU A 382 15.68 -25.27 -30.11
CA LEU A 382 15.00 -24.31 -29.26
C LEU A 382 15.61 -22.91 -29.42
N ARG A 383 16.94 -22.81 -29.46
CA ARG A 383 17.66 -21.55 -29.70
C ARG A 383 17.41 -20.99 -31.11
N GLU A 384 17.37 -21.83 -32.12
CA GLU A 384 17.09 -21.44 -33.52
C GLU A 384 15.66 -20.91 -33.72
N ILE A 385 14.68 -21.40 -32.95
CA ILE A 385 13.28 -20.96 -33.03
C ILE A 385 12.97 -19.79 -32.09
N ALA A 386 13.51 -19.81 -30.86
CA ALA A 386 13.19 -18.82 -29.83
C ALA A 386 13.86 -17.46 -30.05
N LEU A 387 15.11 -17.40 -30.54
CA LEU A 387 15.78 -16.11 -30.80
C LEU A 387 15.00 -15.25 -31.83
N PRO A 388 14.57 -15.77 -33.00
CA PRO A 388 13.71 -15.01 -33.93
C PRO A 388 12.29 -14.71 -33.44
N LEU A 389 11.88 -15.19 -32.25
CA LEU A 389 10.63 -14.81 -31.59
C LEU A 389 10.86 -13.75 -30.50
N ALA A 390 12.05 -13.65 -29.93
CA ALA A 390 12.43 -12.62 -28.98
C ALA A 390 13.03 -11.38 -29.66
N GLU A 391 13.86 -11.54 -30.69
CA GLU A 391 14.50 -10.45 -31.47
C GLU A 391 13.54 -9.86 -32.53
N ARG A 392 12.23 -9.82 -32.26
CA ARG A 392 11.23 -9.18 -33.13
C ARG A 392 11.20 -7.68 -32.83
N PRO A 393 11.41 -6.78 -33.81
CA PRO A 393 11.45 -5.34 -33.55
C PRO A 393 10.10 -4.82 -33.03
N ALA A 394 10.11 -4.18 -31.87
CA ALA A 394 8.96 -3.51 -31.31
C ALA A 394 8.86 -2.05 -31.81
N GLN A 395 7.77 -1.36 -31.43
CA GLN A 395 7.48 -0.02 -31.95
C GLN A 395 8.35 1.06 -31.28
N GLY A 396 9.57 1.22 -31.79
CA GLY A 396 10.54 2.21 -31.35
C GLY A 396 12.00 1.80 -31.56
N ASP A 397 12.26 0.52 -31.83
CA ASP A 397 13.62 0.00 -31.96
C ASP A 397 14.30 0.46 -33.25
N LEU A 398 15.47 1.07 -33.11
CA LEU A 398 16.28 1.57 -34.23
C LEU A 398 17.34 0.55 -34.71
N THR A 399 17.64 -0.49 -33.92
CA THR A 399 18.73 -1.43 -34.20
C THR A 399 18.36 -2.92 -34.19
N GLY A 400 17.22 -3.31 -33.61
CA GLY A 400 16.83 -4.72 -33.51
C GLY A 400 17.72 -5.56 -32.58
N GLU A 401 18.39 -4.92 -31.62
CA GLU A 401 19.34 -5.57 -30.70
C GLU A 401 18.71 -6.01 -29.36
N VAL A 402 17.44 -5.71 -29.12
CA VAL A 402 16.74 -5.97 -27.84
C VAL A 402 16.06 -7.34 -27.87
N CYS A 403 16.08 -8.04 -26.73
CA CYS A 403 15.51 -9.39 -26.59
C CYS A 403 14.13 -9.32 -25.90
N HIS A 404 13.07 -9.19 -26.71
CA HIS A 404 11.68 -9.03 -26.25
C HIS A 404 11.08 -10.37 -25.80
N TRP A 405 11.45 -10.82 -24.59
CA TRP A 405 10.99 -12.08 -24.01
C TRP A 405 10.25 -11.94 -22.68
N ALA A 406 10.45 -10.84 -21.95
CA ALA A 406 9.88 -10.59 -20.62
C ALA A 406 9.26 -9.19 -20.48
N ASP A 407 9.14 -8.45 -21.58
CA ASP A 407 8.57 -7.10 -21.70
C ASP A 407 7.12 -7.08 -22.19
N GLY A 408 6.57 -8.24 -22.58
CA GLY A 408 5.17 -8.40 -22.93
C GLY A 408 4.23 -8.31 -21.74
N TYR A 409 3.05 -7.71 -21.97
CA TYR A 409 2.10 -7.37 -20.91
C TYR A 409 1.56 -8.59 -20.16
N HIS A 410 1.10 -8.37 -18.92
CA HIS A 410 0.80 -9.38 -17.89
C HIS A 410 2.07 -10.06 -17.32
N LEU A 411 2.93 -10.67 -18.14
CA LEU A 411 4.13 -11.33 -17.65
C LEU A 411 5.12 -10.32 -17.04
N ASN A 412 5.39 -9.22 -17.75
CA ASN A 412 6.37 -8.23 -17.34
C ASN A 412 6.06 -7.59 -15.98
N VAL A 413 4.80 -7.17 -15.79
CA VAL A 413 4.31 -6.59 -14.54
C VAL A 413 4.24 -7.62 -13.40
N LYS A 414 4.03 -8.90 -13.69
CA LYS A 414 4.07 -9.97 -12.67
C LYS A 414 5.48 -10.35 -12.22
N LEU A 415 6.48 -10.24 -13.10
CA LEU A 415 7.89 -10.34 -12.71
C LEU A 415 8.31 -9.09 -11.91
N TYR A 416 7.90 -7.89 -12.34
CA TYR A 416 8.18 -6.64 -11.63
C TYR A 416 7.47 -6.55 -10.27
N GLU A 417 6.28 -7.14 -10.11
CA GLU A 417 5.59 -7.30 -8.82
C GLU A 417 6.48 -8.00 -7.79
N LYS A 418 7.17 -9.09 -8.17
CA LYS A 418 8.03 -9.84 -7.24
C LYS A 418 9.35 -9.11 -6.92
N LEU A 419 9.82 -8.25 -7.82
CA LEU A 419 10.92 -7.32 -7.54
C LEU A 419 10.47 -6.24 -6.54
N LEU A 420 9.32 -5.61 -6.77
CA LEU A 420 8.77 -4.57 -5.89
C LEU A 420 8.43 -5.08 -4.48
N LEU A 421 8.07 -6.35 -4.32
CA LEU A 421 7.82 -6.95 -3.01
C LEU A 421 9.09 -7.10 -2.14
N SER A 422 10.30 -7.04 -2.73
CA SER A 422 11.56 -7.16 -1.98
C SER A 422 11.94 -5.94 -1.12
N VAL A 423 11.13 -4.87 -1.15
CA VAL A 423 11.30 -3.67 -0.30
C VAL A 423 10.70 -3.81 1.10
N PHE A 424 9.98 -4.90 1.38
CA PHE A 424 9.44 -5.20 2.70
C PHE A 424 10.34 -6.20 3.44
N ASP A 425 10.36 -6.11 4.77
CA ASP A 425 11.12 -7.04 5.62
C ASP A 425 10.42 -8.41 5.68
N VAL A 426 11.09 -9.49 5.27
CA VAL A 426 10.57 -10.88 5.33
C VAL A 426 10.16 -11.31 6.75
N LEU A 427 10.67 -10.67 7.80
CA LEU A 427 10.32 -10.97 9.19
C LEU A 427 9.18 -10.08 9.75
N ASP A 428 8.86 -8.97 9.08
CA ASP A 428 7.81 -8.02 9.47
C ASP A 428 7.27 -7.33 8.20
N GLU A 429 6.32 -7.99 7.53
CA GLU A 429 5.82 -7.55 6.21
C GLU A 429 5.14 -6.16 6.21
N GLY A 430 4.93 -5.55 7.39
CA GLY A 430 4.44 -4.16 7.53
C GLY A 430 5.55 -3.11 7.52
N LYS A 431 6.83 -3.50 7.61
CA LYS A 431 7.99 -2.61 7.62
C LYS A 431 8.68 -2.61 6.26
N LEU A 432 9.07 -1.42 5.78
CA LEU A 432 10.03 -1.29 4.70
C LEU A 432 11.45 -1.62 5.18
N THR A 433 12.29 -2.10 4.27
CA THR A 433 13.75 -2.24 4.46
C THR A 433 14.41 -0.88 4.67
N GLU A 434 15.61 -0.86 5.25
CA GLU A 434 16.35 0.39 5.50
C GLU A 434 17.10 0.88 4.25
N GLU A 435 17.22 0.02 3.24
CA GLU A 435 17.85 0.25 1.92
C GLU A 435 16.80 0.43 0.80
N VAL A 436 15.58 0.88 1.12
CA VAL A 436 14.46 0.90 0.14
C VAL A 436 14.73 1.82 -1.06
N GLU A 437 15.37 2.98 -0.86
CA GLU A 437 15.82 3.85 -1.95
C GLU A 437 16.87 3.15 -2.85
N GLU A 438 17.88 2.49 -2.28
CA GLU A 438 18.90 1.77 -3.05
C GLU A 438 18.31 0.56 -3.81
N ILE A 439 17.38 -0.19 -3.20
CA ILE A 439 16.67 -1.28 -3.88
C ILE A 439 15.90 -0.73 -5.09
N LEU A 440 15.12 0.33 -4.91
CA LEU A 440 14.32 0.94 -5.98
C LEU A 440 15.21 1.52 -7.11
N GLU A 441 16.38 2.07 -6.80
CA GLU A 441 17.36 2.50 -7.81
C GLU A 441 17.93 1.29 -8.58
N LEU A 442 18.29 0.21 -7.88
CA LEU A 442 18.76 -1.03 -8.51
C LEU A 442 17.69 -1.67 -9.40
N LEU A 443 16.40 -1.61 -9.03
CA LEU A 443 15.30 -2.11 -9.87
C LEU A 443 15.20 -1.41 -11.22
N LYS A 444 15.70 -0.17 -11.38
CA LYS A 444 15.73 0.51 -12.69
C LYS A 444 16.60 -0.23 -13.70
N SER A 445 17.59 -1.01 -13.26
CA SER A 445 18.41 -1.82 -14.16
C SER A 445 17.59 -2.86 -14.93
N THR A 446 16.51 -3.41 -14.34
CA THR A 446 15.66 -4.41 -14.99
C THR A 446 14.66 -3.82 -15.97
N TRP A 447 14.47 -2.48 -15.99
CA TRP A 447 13.41 -1.83 -16.78
C TRP A 447 13.54 -2.08 -18.28
N ARG A 448 14.77 -2.19 -18.82
CA ARG A 448 14.99 -2.52 -20.25
C ARG A 448 14.64 -3.97 -20.60
N ILE A 449 14.73 -4.90 -19.65
CA ILE A 449 14.42 -6.33 -19.86
C ILE A 449 12.91 -6.58 -19.71
N LEU A 450 12.23 -5.78 -18.88
CA LEU A 450 10.81 -5.90 -18.54
C LEU A 450 9.92 -4.84 -19.23
N GLY A 451 10.46 -3.97 -20.08
CA GLY A 451 9.69 -2.89 -20.73
C GLY A 451 9.03 -1.91 -19.75
N ILE A 452 9.60 -1.71 -18.56
CA ILE A 452 8.99 -0.87 -17.51
C ILE A 452 9.31 0.60 -17.76
N THR A 453 8.26 1.43 -17.81
CA THR A 453 8.37 2.90 -17.80
C THR A 453 8.15 3.45 -16.39
N GLU A 454 8.47 4.72 -16.14
CA GLU A 454 8.19 5.39 -14.85
C GLU A 454 6.71 5.30 -14.47
N THR A 455 5.80 5.55 -15.42
CA THR A 455 4.35 5.43 -15.22
C THR A 455 3.91 4.01 -14.86
N ILE A 456 4.51 2.99 -15.47
CA ILE A 456 4.26 1.58 -15.10
C ILE A 456 4.79 1.31 -13.69
N HIS A 457 6.02 1.75 -13.38
CA HIS A 457 6.59 1.58 -12.04
C HIS A 457 5.74 2.22 -10.95
N TYR A 458 5.36 3.49 -11.08
CA TYR A 458 4.55 4.18 -10.06
C TYR A 458 3.17 3.54 -9.89
N THR A 459 2.56 3.04 -10.97
CA THR A 459 1.27 2.34 -10.92
C THR A 459 1.38 0.98 -10.22
N CYS A 460 2.34 0.15 -10.62
CA CYS A 460 2.56 -1.16 -9.98
C CYS A 460 3.00 -1.01 -8.52
N TYR A 461 3.85 -0.03 -8.20
CA TYR A 461 4.34 0.17 -6.83
C TYR A 461 3.27 0.77 -5.90
N ALA A 462 2.42 1.68 -6.41
CA ALA A 462 1.24 2.13 -5.67
C ALA A 462 0.31 0.96 -5.31
N TRP A 463 0.08 0.02 -6.23
CA TRP A 463 -0.71 -1.18 -5.95
C TRP A 463 -0.02 -2.15 -4.97
N VAL A 464 1.28 -2.42 -5.14
CA VAL A 464 2.05 -3.28 -4.22
C VAL A 464 2.01 -2.75 -2.79
N LEU A 465 2.29 -1.44 -2.61
CA LEU A 465 2.15 -0.77 -1.32
C LEU A 465 0.72 -0.86 -0.79
N PHE A 466 -0.30 -0.61 -1.62
CA PHE A 466 -1.69 -0.61 -1.16
C PHE A 466 -2.17 -2.00 -0.75
N ARG A 467 -1.82 -3.04 -1.49
CA ARG A 467 -2.10 -4.44 -1.10
C ARG A 467 -1.41 -4.78 0.22
N GLN A 468 -0.16 -4.38 0.40
CA GLN A 468 0.58 -4.66 1.63
C GLN A 468 0.02 -3.90 2.84
N PHE A 469 -0.45 -2.66 2.63
CA PHE A 469 -1.24 -1.93 3.62
C PHE A 469 -2.51 -2.71 4.04
N VAL A 470 -3.30 -3.24 3.09
CA VAL A 470 -4.55 -3.95 3.44
C VAL A 470 -4.31 -5.30 4.13
N ILE A 471 -3.17 -5.96 3.88
CA ILE A 471 -2.76 -7.19 4.58
C ILE A 471 -2.30 -6.91 6.01
N THR A 472 -1.54 -5.84 6.23
CA THR A 472 -0.82 -5.57 7.49
C THR A 472 -1.58 -4.64 8.43
N GLY A 473 -2.38 -3.73 7.86
CA GLY A 473 -3.01 -2.61 8.56
C GLY A 473 -2.05 -1.43 8.85
N GLU A 474 -0.79 -1.47 8.42
CA GLU A 474 0.20 -0.45 8.79
C GLU A 474 -0.05 0.90 8.11
N GLN A 475 -0.40 1.89 8.93
CA GLN A 475 -0.84 3.23 8.50
C GLN A 475 0.20 3.97 7.64
N ARG A 476 1.50 3.81 7.93
CA ARG A 476 2.58 4.49 7.20
C ARG A 476 2.63 4.09 5.72
N ILE A 477 2.32 2.83 5.40
CA ILE A 477 2.32 2.34 4.02
C ILE A 477 1.34 3.14 3.15
N LEU A 478 0.18 3.52 3.70
CA LEU A 478 -0.84 4.29 2.97
C LEU A 478 -0.38 5.72 2.62
N GLN A 479 0.58 6.30 3.36
CA GLN A 479 1.21 7.57 2.99
C GLN A 479 2.12 7.42 1.77
N TYR A 480 2.92 6.35 1.71
CA TYR A 480 3.72 6.03 0.52
C TYR A 480 2.84 5.73 -0.71
N VAL A 481 1.68 5.07 -0.54
CA VAL A 481 0.70 4.91 -1.63
C VAL A 481 0.27 6.27 -2.20
N ILE A 482 -0.09 7.21 -1.32
CA ILE A 482 -0.49 8.58 -1.71
C ILE A 482 0.65 9.30 -2.46
N GLU A 483 1.91 9.05 -2.10
CA GLU A 483 3.06 9.62 -2.80
C GLU A 483 3.28 9.00 -4.19
N GLN A 484 3.22 7.67 -4.34
CA GLN A 484 3.39 7.07 -5.68
C GLN A 484 2.21 7.43 -6.60
N LEU A 485 0.96 7.44 -6.09
CA LEU A 485 -0.21 7.89 -6.85
C LEU A 485 -0.13 9.36 -7.32
N LYS A 486 0.62 10.22 -6.62
CA LYS A 486 0.90 11.60 -7.05
C LYS A 486 1.98 11.69 -8.14
N LYS A 487 2.83 10.68 -8.30
CA LYS A 487 3.89 10.61 -9.33
C LYS A 487 3.40 10.04 -10.66
N ILE A 488 2.28 9.30 -10.68
CA ILE A 488 1.66 8.83 -11.92
C ILE A 488 1.21 10.06 -12.74
N PRO A 489 1.79 10.32 -13.93
CA PRO A 489 1.46 11.49 -14.72
C PRO A 489 0.05 11.38 -15.31
N LEU A 490 -0.64 12.51 -15.35
CA LEU A 490 -1.93 12.65 -16.04
C LEU A 490 -1.73 12.49 -17.55
N LYS A 491 -2.77 12.05 -18.26
CA LYS A 491 -2.78 11.78 -19.71
C LYS A 491 -2.29 12.96 -20.52
N GLU A 492 -2.64 14.19 -20.11
CA GLU A 492 -2.16 15.45 -20.70
C GLU A 492 -0.65 15.68 -20.53
N GLN A 493 -0.04 15.14 -19.47
CA GLN A 493 1.39 15.26 -19.14
C GLN A 493 2.25 14.20 -19.83
N ARG A 494 1.68 13.00 -20.11
CA ARG A 494 2.36 11.88 -20.77
C ARG A 494 2.84 12.21 -22.19
N GLY A 495 3.99 11.67 -22.58
CA GLY A 495 4.54 11.86 -23.94
C GLY A 495 3.75 11.12 -25.02
N PRO A 496 3.81 11.51 -26.32
CA PRO A 496 3.03 10.84 -27.37
C PRO A 496 3.33 9.34 -27.51
N GLN A 497 4.60 8.94 -27.40
CA GLN A 497 5.03 7.54 -27.44
C GLN A 497 4.55 6.75 -26.22
N GLU A 498 4.59 7.37 -25.03
CA GLU A 498 4.09 6.77 -23.78
C GLU A 498 2.56 6.59 -23.82
N ARG A 499 1.81 7.57 -24.32
CA ARG A 499 0.36 7.44 -24.53
C ARG A 499 0.02 6.26 -25.45
N MET A 500 0.75 6.12 -26.57
CA MET A 500 0.58 4.99 -27.50
C MET A 500 0.92 3.65 -26.85
N HIS A 501 2.03 3.59 -26.10
CA HIS A 501 2.45 2.38 -25.39
C HIS A 501 1.42 1.96 -24.34
N LEU A 502 1.03 2.85 -23.42
CA LEU A 502 0.02 2.55 -22.39
C LEU A 502 -1.35 2.21 -23.01
N LYS A 503 -1.73 2.81 -24.16
CA LYS A 503 -2.93 2.41 -24.89
C LYS A 503 -2.82 1.02 -25.54
N SER A 504 -1.63 0.49 -25.81
CA SER A 504 -1.48 -0.92 -26.24
C SER A 504 -1.58 -1.94 -25.10
N LEU A 505 -1.54 -1.50 -23.83
CA LEU A 505 -1.62 -2.38 -22.66
C LEU A 505 -3.09 -2.59 -22.27
N HIS A 506 -3.68 -3.66 -22.78
CA HIS A 506 -5.05 -4.09 -22.44
C HIS A 506 -5.03 -5.51 -21.87
N SER A 507 -5.80 -5.71 -20.82
CA SER A 507 -6.06 -6.98 -20.16
C SER A 507 -7.50 -7.39 -20.42
N ARG A 508 -7.74 -8.70 -20.61
CA ARG A 508 -9.08 -9.27 -20.74
C ARG A 508 -9.32 -10.24 -19.60
N VAL A 509 -10.26 -9.90 -18.72
CA VAL A 509 -10.59 -10.64 -17.51
C VAL A 509 -11.97 -11.28 -17.68
N GLU A 510 -12.11 -12.52 -17.23
CA GLU A 510 -13.39 -13.22 -17.19
C GLU A 510 -14.15 -12.82 -15.92
N MET A 511 -15.43 -12.49 -16.08
CA MET A 511 -16.37 -12.03 -15.07
C MET A 511 -17.63 -12.90 -15.16
N GLU A 512 -18.41 -12.99 -14.09
CA GLU A 512 -19.65 -13.77 -14.07
C GLU A 512 -20.66 -13.34 -15.15
N LYS A 513 -20.68 -12.03 -15.47
CA LYS A 513 -21.56 -11.42 -16.48
C LYS A 513 -20.88 -11.29 -17.87
N GLY A 514 -19.68 -11.88 -18.10
CA GLY A 514 -19.02 -11.92 -19.42
C GLY A 514 -17.49 -11.72 -19.40
N PHE A 515 -16.95 -11.01 -20.39
CA PHE A 515 -15.53 -10.58 -20.38
C PHE A 515 -15.46 -9.06 -20.24
N GLN A 516 -14.63 -8.57 -19.31
CA GLN A 516 -14.28 -7.16 -19.24
C GLN A 516 -12.88 -6.94 -19.84
N GLU A 517 -12.77 -5.96 -20.73
CA GLU A 517 -11.49 -5.42 -21.19
C GLU A 517 -11.10 -4.24 -20.31
N LEU A 518 -9.86 -4.23 -19.84
CA LEU A 518 -9.30 -3.28 -18.89
C LEU A 518 -8.01 -2.68 -19.44
N THR A 519 -7.89 -1.36 -19.41
CA THR A 519 -6.59 -0.69 -19.62
C THR A 519 -5.61 -1.03 -18.50
N PHE A 520 -4.31 -0.78 -18.72
CA PHE A 520 -3.29 -0.93 -17.68
C PHE A 520 -3.65 -0.21 -16.36
N LEU A 521 -4.05 1.06 -16.41
CA LEU A 521 -4.42 1.82 -15.21
C LEU A 521 -5.64 1.21 -14.51
N GLN A 522 -6.65 0.78 -15.26
CA GLN A 522 -7.83 0.09 -14.70
C GLN A 522 -7.47 -1.24 -14.03
N SER A 523 -6.57 -2.03 -14.65
CA SER A 523 -6.13 -3.35 -14.14
C SER A 523 -5.51 -3.28 -12.74
N PHE A 524 -4.87 -2.17 -12.39
CA PHE A 524 -4.20 -1.95 -11.09
C PHE A 524 -5.00 -1.04 -10.14
N LEU A 525 -5.71 -0.03 -10.65
CA LEU A 525 -6.34 1.00 -9.82
C LEU A 525 -7.84 0.74 -9.52
N LEU A 526 -8.56 -0.05 -10.33
CA LEU A 526 -9.96 -0.42 -10.01
C LEU A 526 -10.10 -1.22 -8.70
N PRO A 527 -9.23 -2.20 -8.35
CA PRO A 527 -9.29 -2.87 -7.06
C PRO A 527 -9.10 -1.90 -5.88
N ILE A 528 -8.21 -0.91 -6.05
CA ILE A 528 -7.96 0.14 -5.04
C ILE A 528 -9.21 1.03 -4.88
N SER A 529 -9.87 1.41 -5.98
CA SER A 529 -11.14 2.13 -5.91
C SER A 529 -12.20 1.30 -5.21
N LYS A 530 -12.49 0.08 -5.68
CA LYS A 530 -13.50 -0.81 -5.10
C LYS A 530 -13.31 -1.01 -3.59
N TRP A 531 -12.07 -1.21 -3.12
CA TRP A 531 -11.77 -1.28 -1.69
C TRP A 531 -12.07 0.05 -0.98
N ALA A 532 -11.57 1.18 -1.50
CA ALA A 532 -11.79 2.48 -0.88
C ALA A 532 -13.27 2.89 -0.85
N ASP A 533 -14.00 2.60 -1.92
CA ASP A 533 -15.46 2.76 -2.02
C ASP A 533 -16.19 1.86 -1.00
N LYS A 534 -15.79 0.58 -0.85
CA LYS A 534 -16.28 -0.35 0.19
C LYS A 534 -15.98 0.14 1.61
N GLN A 535 -14.85 0.81 1.85
CA GLN A 535 -14.54 1.34 3.19
C GLN A 535 -15.24 2.68 3.50
N LEU A 536 -15.29 3.60 2.54
CA LEU A 536 -15.91 4.91 2.72
C LEU A 536 -17.45 4.85 2.65
N GLY A 537 -18.01 3.85 1.98
CA GLY A 537 -19.45 3.55 2.04
C GLY A 537 -19.97 3.20 3.45
N ASP A 538 -19.08 2.89 4.41
CA ASP A 538 -19.47 2.77 5.82
C ASP A 538 -18.40 3.29 6.80
N TYR A 539 -17.96 4.55 6.60
CA TYR A 539 -16.93 5.17 7.44
C TYR A 539 -17.31 5.23 8.93
N HIS A 540 -18.60 5.33 9.28
CA HIS A 540 -19.08 5.33 10.66
C HIS A 540 -18.68 4.08 11.45
N LEU A 541 -18.77 2.90 10.82
CA LEU A 541 -18.35 1.63 11.43
C LEU A 541 -16.83 1.45 11.36
N LYS A 542 -16.25 1.80 10.21
CA LYS A 542 -14.90 1.37 9.82
C LYS A 542 -13.78 2.31 10.31
N TYR A 543 -14.11 3.58 10.53
CA TYR A 543 -13.20 4.60 11.08
C TYR A 543 -13.76 5.17 12.39
N ALA A 544 -14.31 4.30 13.26
CA ALA A 544 -14.84 4.69 14.56
C ALA A 544 -13.78 5.36 15.48
N GLU A 545 -12.53 4.90 15.38
CA GLU A 545 -11.37 5.34 16.17
C GLU A 545 -10.18 5.86 15.32
N GLY A 546 -10.26 5.75 13.98
CA GLY A 546 -9.11 5.91 13.06
C GLY A 546 -9.24 7.06 12.06
N LEU A 547 -9.22 8.31 12.53
CA LEU A 547 -9.53 9.48 11.67
C LEU A 547 -8.48 9.76 10.59
N VAL A 548 -7.18 9.68 10.94
CA VAL A 548 -6.08 9.88 9.98
C VAL A 548 -6.01 8.73 8.95
N MET A 549 -6.54 7.55 9.28
CA MET A 549 -6.76 6.49 8.30
C MET A 549 -7.84 6.87 7.30
N MET A 550 -8.98 7.40 7.77
CA MET A 550 -10.05 7.87 6.87
C MET A 550 -9.58 8.98 5.93
N GLU A 551 -8.83 9.98 6.45
CA GLU A 551 -8.28 11.07 5.62
C GLU A 551 -7.35 10.53 4.52
N ASN A 552 -6.46 9.60 4.86
CA ASN A 552 -5.60 8.93 3.89
C ASN A 552 -6.40 8.10 2.86
N THR A 553 -7.44 7.36 3.28
CA THR A 553 -8.29 6.60 2.35
C THR A 553 -9.10 7.51 1.42
N VAL A 554 -9.62 8.64 1.91
CA VAL A 554 -10.25 9.67 1.06
C VAL A 554 -9.25 10.24 0.06
N ALA A 555 -8.00 10.50 0.49
CA ALA A 555 -6.95 10.96 -0.44
C ALA A 555 -6.64 9.92 -1.52
N VAL A 556 -6.52 8.63 -1.18
CA VAL A 556 -6.33 7.55 -2.16
C VAL A 556 -7.53 7.43 -3.11
N ALA A 557 -8.77 7.43 -2.60
CA ALA A 557 -9.98 7.31 -3.41
C ALA A 557 -10.07 8.43 -4.48
N MET A 558 -9.83 9.68 -4.08
CA MET A 558 -9.86 10.82 -5.01
C MET A 558 -8.70 10.79 -6.02
N LEU A 559 -7.49 10.40 -5.60
CA LEU A 559 -6.34 10.26 -6.50
C LEU A 559 -6.55 9.15 -7.54
N VAL A 560 -7.04 7.98 -7.11
CA VAL A 560 -7.37 6.82 -7.96
C VAL A 560 -8.49 7.17 -8.94
N ARG A 561 -9.59 7.76 -8.46
CA ARG A 561 -10.69 8.22 -9.32
C ARG A 561 -10.22 9.16 -10.42
N ARG A 562 -9.42 10.16 -10.07
CA ARG A 562 -8.89 11.15 -11.02
C ARG A 562 -8.02 10.52 -12.10
N LEU A 563 -7.25 9.48 -11.78
CA LEU A 563 -6.45 8.71 -12.76
C LEU A 563 -7.32 7.81 -13.66
N LEU A 564 -8.37 7.21 -13.10
CA LEU A 564 -9.30 6.35 -13.84
C LEU A 564 -10.20 7.13 -14.82
N LEU A 565 -10.60 8.35 -14.47
CA LEU A 565 -11.43 9.23 -15.31
C LEU A 565 -10.77 9.64 -16.64
N GLU A 566 -9.46 9.42 -16.81
CA GLU A 566 -8.74 9.78 -18.03
C GLU A 566 -8.87 8.76 -19.18
N GLU A 567 -9.33 7.53 -18.91
CA GLU A 567 -9.37 6.43 -19.87
C GLU A 567 -10.81 5.95 -20.24
N PRO A 568 -11.70 6.84 -20.74
CA PRO A 568 -13.08 6.49 -21.10
C PRO A 568 -13.18 5.80 -22.47
N GLU A 569 -12.73 4.54 -22.56
CA GLU A 569 -12.95 3.70 -23.75
C GLU A 569 -14.29 2.91 -23.65
N THR A 570 -14.73 2.56 -22.43
CA THR A 570 -16.04 1.91 -22.17
C THR A 570 -17.15 2.94 -21.97
N ALA A 571 -17.87 3.29 -23.05
CA ALA A 571 -18.93 4.29 -23.06
C ALA A 571 -20.29 3.82 -22.51
N MET A 572 -20.31 2.96 -21.48
CA MET A 572 -21.52 2.50 -20.78
C MET A 572 -21.37 2.65 -19.26
N GLU A 573 -22.50 3.00 -18.62
CA GLU A 573 -22.78 3.06 -17.17
C GLU A 573 -21.99 4.05 -16.29
N SER A 574 -20.69 4.30 -16.50
CA SER A 574 -20.00 5.36 -15.72
C SER A 574 -20.30 6.76 -16.26
N ALA A 575 -21.40 7.35 -15.80
CA ALA A 575 -21.52 8.82 -15.78
C ALA A 575 -20.30 9.41 -15.05
N THR A 576 -19.84 10.60 -15.45
CA THR A 576 -18.66 11.24 -14.84
C THR A 576 -18.99 11.84 -13.47
N ILE A 577 -19.21 10.96 -12.49
CA ILE A 577 -19.50 11.28 -11.09
C ILE A 577 -18.32 12.08 -10.52
N SER A 578 -18.54 13.37 -10.31
CA SER A 578 -17.56 14.31 -9.78
C SER A 578 -17.16 13.97 -8.34
N ASP A 579 -16.02 14.51 -7.90
CA ASP A 579 -15.56 14.42 -6.50
C ASP A 579 -16.66 14.80 -5.50
N LYS A 580 -17.54 15.76 -5.85
CA LYS A 580 -18.68 16.15 -5.02
C LYS A 580 -19.70 15.02 -4.90
N GLU A 581 -20.18 14.51 -6.04
CA GLU A 581 -21.19 13.46 -6.09
C GLU A 581 -20.69 12.15 -5.45
N GLN A 582 -19.38 11.85 -5.53
CA GLN A 582 -18.81 10.69 -4.82
C GLN A 582 -18.75 10.90 -3.29
N ILE A 583 -18.41 12.10 -2.83
CA ILE A 583 -18.47 12.42 -1.39
C ILE A 583 -19.94 12.39 -0.92
N GLU A 584 -20.90 12.90 -1.70
CA GLU A 584 -22.34 12.76 -1.40
C GLU A 584 -22.79 11.30 -1.37
N PHE A 585 -22.25 10.42 -2.25
CA PHE A 585 -22.51 8.98 -2.23
C PHE A 585 -21.98 8.31 -0.95
N TYR A 586 -20.72 8.55 -0.56
CA TYR A 586 -20.16 8.00 0.70
C TYR A 586 -20.94 8.47 1.93
N VAL A 587 -21.27 9.77 1.98
CA VAL A 587 -22.09 10.37 3.05
C VAL A 587 -23.47 9.71 3.09
N THR A 588 -24.13 9.54 1.95
CA THR A 588 -25.45 8.90 1.87
C THR A 588 -25.42 7.44 2.30
N SER A 589 -24.44 6.67 1.83
CA SER A 589 -24.32 5.24 2.15
C SER A 589 -24.02 5.04 3.64
N SER A 590 -22.99 5.70 4.19
CA SER A 590 -22.62 5.50 5.58
C SER A 590 -23.65 6.06 6.57
N ILE A 591 -24.36 7.14 6.24
CA ILE A 591 -25.45 7.65 7.08
C ILE A 591 -26.65 6.69 7.07
N LYS A 592 -27.04 6.12 5.91
CA LYS A 592 -28.06 5.07 5.87
C LYS A 592 -27.64 3.90 6.78
N ASN A 593 -26.42 3.39 6.61
CA ASN A 593 -25.88 2.27 7.40
C ASN A 593 -25.82 2.57 8.91
N ALA A 594 -25.44 3.80 9.30
CA ALA A 594 -25.45 4.25 10.69
C ALA A 594 -26.87 4.40 11.25
N PHE A 595 -27.81 4.95 10.48
CA PHE A 595 -29.20 5.13 10.89
C PHE A 595 -29.94 3.80 11.06
N THR A 596 -29.73 2.82 10.17
CA THR A 596 -30.28 1.46 10.30
C THR A 596 -29.80 0.77 11.59
N ARG A 597 -28.52 0.90 11.94
CA ARG A 597 -28.00 0.40 13.22
C ARG A 597 -28.62 1.11 14.42
N ILE A 598 -28.81 2.43 14.34
CA ILE A 598 -29.48 3.20 15.39
C ILE A 598 -30.94 2.76 15.59
N ILE A 599 -31.67 2.41 14.53
CA ILE A 599 -33.04 1.85 14.67
C ILE A 599 -33.00 0.57 15.51
N GLN A 600 -32.14 -0.39 15.16
CA GLN A 600 -31.98 -1.65 15.90
C GLN A 600 -31.61 -1.42 17.37
N ASP A 601 -30.65 -0.52 17.63
CA ASP A 601 -30.23 -0.20 19.01
C ASP A 601 -31.36 0.52 19.78
N VAL A 602 -32.14 1.40 19.15
CA VAL A 602 -33.26 2.13 19.76
C VAL A 602 -34.46 1.23 20.06
N GLU A 603 -34.76 0.25 19.21
CA GLU A 603 -35.81 -0.75 19.46
C GLU A 603 -35.49 -1.58 20.70
N ALA A 604 -34.23 -2.00 20.87
CA ALA A 604 -33.77 -2.68 22.08
C ALA A 604 -33.79 -1.78 23.33
N ILE A 605 -33.42 -0.50 23.22
CA ILE A 605 -33.45 0.45 24.34
C ILE A 605 -34.89 0.76 24.77
N SER A 606 -35.79 1.01 23.82
CA SER A 606 -37.20 1.37 24.08
C SER A 606 -37.92 0.26 24.88
N GLN A 607 -37.68 -1.01 24.55
CA GLN A 607 -38.18 -2.16 25.30
C GLN A 607 -37.66 -2.22 26.75
N ALA A 608 -36.47 -1.67 27.02
CA ALA A 608 -35.83 -1.71 28.33
C ALA A 608 -36.14 -0.47 29.21
N THR A 609 -36.32 0.72 28.61
CA THR A 609 -36.59 1.98 29.33
C THR A 609 -38.07 2.37 29.38
N ASN A 610 -38.91 1.77 28.53
CA ASN A 610 -40.31 2.17 28.32
C ASN A 610 -40.43 3.65 27.85
N GLU A 611 -39.41 4.16 27.15
CA GLU A 611 -39.45 5.45 26.45
C GLU A 611 -39.91 5.27 25.00
N HIS A 612 -40.65 6.24 24.45
CA HIS A 612 -41.25 6.14 23.12
C HIS A 612 -40.16 6.08 22.01
N PRO A 613 -40.18 5.09 21.11
CA PRO A 613 -39.06 4.82 20.20
C PRO A 613 -38.76 5.98 19.23
N LEU A 614 -39.77 6.72 18.76
CA LEU A 614 -39.52 7.91 17.91
C LEU A 614 -38.86 9.08 18.65
N ALA A 615 -38.96 9.16 19.98
CA ALA A 615 -38.28 10.19 20.77
C ALA A 615 -36.80 9.81 21.02
N LEU A 616 -36.56 8.55 21.40
CA LEU A 616 -35.21 7.96 21.45
C LEU A 616 -34.49 8.05 20.10
N LEU A 617 -35.18 7.73 19.00
CA LEU A 617 -34.63 7.82 17.64
C LEU A 617 -34.25 9.25 17.27
N ALA A 618 -35.03 10.27 17.66
CA ALA A 618 -34.65 11.66 17.43
C ALA A 618 -33.36 12.03 18.15
N GLU A 619 -33.26 11.69 19.44
CA GLU A 619 -32.09 11.95 20.28
C GLU A 619 -30.83 11.17 19.83
N HIS A 620 -30.98 9.94 19.33
CA HIS A 620 -29.87 9.20 18.73
C HIS A 620 -29.49 9.75 17.35
N THR A 621 -30.44 10.25 16.56
CA THR A 621 -30.18 10.95 15.29
C THR A 621 -29.45 12.28 15.53
N LYS A 622 -29.80 13.01 16.60
CA LYS A 622 -29.14 14.23 17.08
C LYS A 622 -27.68 13.94 17.48
N LYS A 623 -27.43 12.85 18.23
CA LYS A 623 -26.08 12.37 18.54
C LYS A 623 -25.28 11.98 17.29
N LEU A 624 -25.91 11.34 16.31
CA LEU A 624 -25.27 11.00 15.03
C LEU A 624 -24.88 12.26 14.25
N LEU A 625 -25.80 13.22 14.10
CA LEU A 625 -25.53 14.53 13.48
C LEU A 625 -24.34 15.25 14.14
N GLN A 626 -24.32 15.31 15.47
CA GLN A 626 -23.26 15.97 16.22
C GLN A 626 -21.91 15.24 16.06
N ARG A 627 -21.89 13.90 16.12
CA ARG A 627 -20.68 13.11 15.89
C ARG A 627 -20.16 13.31 14.46
N ASP A 628 -21.03 13.20 13.47
CA ASP A 628 -20.66 13.28 12.06
C ASP A 628 -20.09 14.66 11.70
N ASN A 629 -20.78 15.73 12.13
CA ASN A 629 -20.36 17.12 11.92
C ASN A 629 -19.04 17.47 12.64
N THR A 630 -18.71 16.84 13.77
CA THR A 630 -17.48 17.11 14.53
C THR A 630 -16.30 16.22 14.15
N ILE A 631 -16.55 14.99 13.65
CA ILE A 631 -15.50 13.99 13.42
C ILE A 631 -15.22 13.77 11.93
N TYR A 632 -16.24 13.57 11.10
CA TYR A 632 -16.08 13.10 9.73
C TYR A 632 -16.23 14.21 8.69
N MET A 633 -17.14 15.16 8.92
CA MET A 633 -17.33 16.31 8.04
C MET A 633 -16.08 17.20 7.87
N PRO A 634 -15.23 17.44 8.90
CA PRO A 634 -13.99 18.19 8.71
C PRO A 634 -13.02 17.57 7.68
N ILE A 635 -13.06 16.25 7.49
CA ILE A 635 -12.27 15.53 6.48
C ILE A 635 -12.95 15.67 5.11
N LEU A 636 -14.23 15.34 5.01
CA LEU A 636 -14.97 15.28 3.75
C LEU A 636 -15.21 16.68 3.14
N SER A 637 -15.35 17.71 3.97
CA SER A 637 -15.47 19.11 3.53
C SER A 637 -14.20 19.67 2.89
N GLN A 638 -13.03 19.03 3.04
CA GLN A 638 -11.84 19.38 2.26
C GLN A 638 -11.97 19.05 0.75
N ARG A 639 -12.97 18.25 0.36
CA ARG A 639 -13.25 17.86 -1.04
C ARG A 639 -14.62 18.34 -1.49
N HIS A 640 -15.63 18.26 -0.62
CA HIS A 640 -16.95 18.82 -0.88
C HIS A 640 -17.43 19.75 0.24
N GLN A 641 -17.29 21.07 0.04
CA GLN A 641 -17.61 22.11 1.03
C GLN A 641 -18.97 21.98 1.73
N ASN A 642 -20.01 21.47 1.05
CA ASN A 642 -21.36 21.32 1.62
C ASN A 642 -21.63 19.92 2.24
N ALA A 643 -20.61 19.08 2.47
CA ALA A 643 -20.80 17.71 2.97
C ALA A 643 -21.65 17.64 4.25
N ALA A 644 -21.44 18.56 5.20
CA ALA A 644 -22.22 18.64 6.44
C ALA A 644 -23.70 19.00 6.21
N ALA A 645 -23.98 19.89 5.24
CA ALA A 645 -25.36 20.22 4.87
C ALA A 645 -26.06 19.06 4.16
N VAL A 646 -25.32 18.25 3.39
CA VAL A 646 -25.82 17.01 2.77
C VAL A 646 -26.12 15.97 3.85
N SER A 647 -25.20 15.74 4.79
CA SER A 647 -25.39 14.85 5.95
C SER A 647 -26.67 15.19 6.73
N ALA A 648 -26.78 16.44 7.19
CA ALA A 648 -27.95 16.95 7.90
C ALA A 648 -29.25 16.79 7.09
N SER A 649 -29.19 17.03 5.77
CA SER A 649 -30.33 16.86 4.85
C SER A 649 -30.76 15.39 4.65
N ILE A 650 -29.87 14.43 4.88
CA ILE A 650 -30.17 12.99 4.78
C ILE A 650 -30.75 12.49 6.10
N LEU A 651 -30.15 12.86 7.24
CA LEU A 651 -30.67 12.57 8.57
C LEU A 651 -32.10 13.12 8.75
N HIS A 652 -32.38 14.33 8.25
CA HIS A 652 -33.72 14.93 8.23
C HIS A 652 -34.75 14.03 7.52
N LYS A 653 -34.41 13.54 6.33
CA LYS A 653 -35.30 12.70 5.52
C LYS A 653 -35.51 11.33 6.16
N LEU A 654 -34.45 10.70 6.64
CA LEU A 654 -34.50 9.37 7.26
C LEU A 654 -35.37 9.37 8.53
N TYR A 655 -35.19 10.36 9.41
CA TYR A 655 -36.08 10.53 10.56
C TYR A 655 -37.50 10.94 10.14
N GLY A 656 -37.63 11.87 9.19
CA GLY A 656 -38.92 12.33 8.67
C GLY A 656 -39.82 11.24 8.07
N ILE A 657 -39.22 10.20 7.46
CA ILE A 657 -39.93 9.02 6.98
C ILE A 657 -40.54 8.22 8.15
N LYS A 658 -39.79 7.99 9.22
CA LYS A 658 -40.27 7.28 10.41
C LYS A 658 -41.23 8.14 11.27
N LEU A 659 -41.08 9.45 11.25
CA LEU A 659 -41.92 10.41 11.97
C LEU A 659 -43.30 10.63 11.31
N ARG A 660 -43.38 10.69 9.97
CA ARG A 660 -44.61 11.07 9.26
C ARG A 660 -45.85 10.24 9.66
N PRO A 661 -45.81 8.89 9.73
CA PRO A 661 -46.97 8.11 10.15
C PRO A 661 -47.47 8.45 11.56
N PHE A 662 -46.60 8.95 12.45
CA PHE A 662 -46.98 9.40 13.79
C PHE A 662 -47.66 10.78 13.74
N LEU A 663 -47.19 11.70 12.89
CA LEU A 663 -47.81 13.02 12.71
C LEU A 663 -49.20 12.92 12.06
N ASP A 664 -49.34 12.09 11.03
CA ASP A 664 -50.60 11.95 10.28
C ASP A 664 -51.71 11.29 11.13
N ASN A 665 -51.35 10.43 12.09
CA ASN A 665 -52.28 9.79 13.03
C ASN A 665 -52.46 10.55 14.36
N ALA A 666 -51.79 11.69 14.56
CA ALA A 666 -51.86 12.44 15.81
C ALA A 666 -53.19 13.21 15.94
N GLU A 667 -54.22 12.57 16.48
CA GLU A 667 -55.53 13.21 16.72
C GLU A 667 -55.65 13.91 18.08
N HIS A 668 -54.89 13.49 19.10
CA HIS A 668 -55.05 13.90 20.51
C HIS A 668 -53.69 14.17 21.18
N LEU A 669 -53.73 14.96 22.27
CA LEU A 669 -52.58 15.18 23.14
C LEU A 669 -52.41 13.99 24.13
N THR A 670 -51.58 13.02 23.74
CA THR A 670 -51.19 11.86 24.55
C THR A 670 -49.83 12.10 25.21
N GLU A 671 -49.37 11.15 26.02
CA GLU A 671 -48.03 11.17 26.60
C GLU A 671 -46.95 10.99 25.51
N ASP A 672 -47.25 10.20 24.48
CA ASP A 672 -46.41 9.98 23.31
C ASP A 672 -46.21 11.26 22.49
N THR A 673 -47.27 12.04 22.23
CA THR A 673 -47.13 13.30 21.49
C THR A 673 -46.39 14.36 22.31
N ILE A 674 -46.47 14.31 23.64
CA ILE A 674 -45.65 15.14 24.55
C ILE A 674 -44.16 14.71 24.53
N ALA A 675 -43.85 13.43 24.35
CA ALA A 675 -42.46 12.95 24.24
C ALA A 675 -41.85 13.18 22.84
N VAL A 676 -42.58 12.85 21.77
CA VAL A 676 -42.06 12.85 20.40
C VAL A 676 -41.95 14.26 19.82
N PHE A 677 -42.95 15.12 20.02
CA PHE A 677 -42.98 16.42 19.35
C PHE A 677 -41.78 17.33 19.73
N PRO A 678 -41.40 17.50 21.00
CA PRO A 678 -40.22 18.31 21.36
C PRO A 678 -38.91 17.69 20.86
N ALA A 679 -38.80 16.36 20.84
CA ALA A 679 -37.61 15.66 20.37
C ALA A 679 -37.42 15.84 18.84
N ALA A 680 -38.51 15.74 18.08
CA ALA A 680 -38.54 15.99 16.63
C ALA A 680 -38.26 17.47 16.30
N ASP A 681 -38.84 18.41 17.05
CA ASP A 681 -38.65 19.86 16.87
C ASP A 681 -37.20 20.28 17.19
N SER A 682 -36.61 19.76 18.28
CA SER A 682 -35.20 19.99 18.59
C SER A 682 -34.25 19.37 17.55
N LEU A 683 -34.57 18.19 17.01
CA LEU A 683 -33.77 17.59 15.95
C LEU A 683 -33.83 18.44 14.66
N GLU A 684 -35.02 18.91 14.28
CA GLU A 684 -35.19 19.81 13.13
C GLU A 684 -34.42 21.12 13.32
N HIS A 685 -34.40 21.68 14.55
CA HIS A 685 -33.60 22.86 14.88
C HIS A 685 -32.09 22.64 14.74
N ASP A 686 -31.53 21.57 15.34
CA ASP A 686 -30.11 21.24 15.24
C ASP A 686 -29.69 21.00 13.78
N ILE A 687 -30.50 20.27 13.01
CA ILE A 687 -30.28 20.02 11.57
C ILE A 687 -30.19 21.34 10.79
N MET A 688 -31.14 22.24 11.00
CA MET A 688 -31.17 23.54 10.33
C MET A 688 -29.99 24.42 10.77
N GLN A 689 -29.56 24.35 12.03
CA GLN A 689 -28.35 25.03 12.52
C GLN A 689 -27.08 24.52 11.82
N VAL A 690 -26.92 23.22 11.61
CA VAL A 690 -25.79 22.64 10.87
C VAL A 690 -25.79 23.10 9.41
N ILE A 691 -26.94 23.06 8.73
CA ILE A 691 -27.07 23.51 7.32
C ILE A 691 -26.72 25.00 7.19
N VAL A 692 -27.22 25.86 8.08
CA VAL A 692 -26.99 27.31 8.04
C VAL A 692 -25.54 27.67 8.38
N SER A 693 -24.88 26.93 9.28
CA SER A 693 -23.49 27.20 9.68
C SER A 693 -22.42 26.61 8.77
N SER A 694 -22.75 25.58 7.98
CA SER A 694 -21.80 24.87 7.10
C SER A 694 -21.80 25.37 5.65
N CYS A 695 -22.88 26.00 5.19
CA CYS A 695 -23.00 26.52 3.84
C CYS A 695 -22.51 27.96 3.73
N ALA A 696 -21.82 28.28 2.63
CA ALA A 696 -21.49 29.66 2.27
C ALA A 696 -22.74 30.46 1.86
N ASP A 697 -22.71 31.78 2.07
CA ASP A 697 -23.84 32.70 1.86
C ASP A 697 -24.64 32.43 0.58
N GLY A 698 -25.94 32.18 0.74
CA GLY A 698 -26.89 31.93 -0.35
C GLY A 698 -27.05 30.47 -0.77
N THR A 699 -26.18 29.54 -0.33
CA THR A 699 -26.32 28.11 -0.65
C THR A 699 -27.17 27.33 0.35
N SER A 700 -27.18 27.74 1.63
CA SER A 700 -28.03 27.17 2.70
C SER A 700 -29.51 27.18 2.31
N ASP A 701 -29.98 28.30 1.77
CA ASP A 701 -31.34 28.51 1.25
C ASP A 701 -31.78 27.42 0.26
N ALA A 702 -30.87 26.90 -0.56
CA ALA A 702 -31.17 25.85 -1.54
C ALA A 702 -31.30 24.46 -0.92
N TYR A 703 -30.68 24.20 0.25
CA TYR A 703 -30.91 22.99 1.03
C TYR A 703 -32.19 23.13 1.88
N CYS A 704 -32.37 24.25 2.59
CA CYS A 704 -33.55 24.54 3.39
C CYS A 704 -34.85 24.42 2.58
N ARG A 705 -34.89 24.95 1.35
CA ARG A 705 -36.06 24.83 0.43
C ARG A 705 -36.30 23.41 -0.11
N LYS A 706 -35.32 22.50 -0.01
CA LYS A 706 -35.45 21.07 -0.37
C LYS A 706 -35.91 20.21 0.81
N LEU A 707 -35.91 20.73 2.04
CA LEU A 707 -36.40 20.01 3.22
C LEU A 707 -37.89 20.30 3.44
N ASN A 708 -38.69 19.24 3.44
CA ASN A 708 -40.09 19.31 3.85
C ASN A 708 -40.14 19.28 5.38
N LEU A 709 -40.01 20.46 6.00
CA LEU A 709 -40.01 20.62 7.46
C LEU A 709 -41.20 19.88 8.12
N PHE A 710 -40.95 19.34 9.32
CA PHE A 710 -41.91 18.50 10.07
C PHE A 710 -43.14 19.28 10.54
N LYS A 711 -43.05 20.62 10.64
CA LYS A 711 -44.17 21.54 10.99
C LYS A 711 -44.81 21.20 12.33
N ILE A 712 -44.01 20.78 13.30
CA ILE A 712 -44.46 20.38 14.64
C ILE A 712 -45.36 21.46 15.27
N GLU A 713 -44.97 22.74 15.19
CA GLU A 713 -45.78 23.87 15.69
C GLU A 713 -47.23 23.91 15.13
N THR A 714 -47.43 23.55 13.86
CA THR A 714 -48.76 23.54 13.22
C THR A 714 -49.62 22.38 13.73
N VAL A 715 -49.02 21.19 13.86
CA VAL A 715 -49.71 19.99 14.36
C VAL A 715 -50.01 20.15 15.85
N SER A 716 -49.01 20.55 16.65
CA SER A 716 -49.14 20.77 18.09
C SER A 716 -50.14 21.87 18.41
N GLY A 717 -50.11 23.00 17.70
CA GLY A 717 -51.08 24.09 17.89
C GLY A 717 -52.53 23.64 17.62
N THR A 718 -52.73 22.81 16.58
CA THR A 718 -54.04 22.21 16.26
C THR A 718 -54.50 21.25 17.37
N LEU A 719 -53.60 20.42 17.91
CA LEU A 719 -53.88 19.51 19.02
C LEU A 719 -54.18 20.22 20.34
N VAL A 720 -53.39 21.25 20.68
CA VAL A 720 -53.62 22.09 21.86
C VAL A 720 -54.99 22.75 21.77
N LEU A 721 -55.34 23.37 20.64
CA LEU A 721 -56.65 23.99 20.46
C LEU A 721 -57.80 22.98 20.57
N ARG A 722 -57.66 21.79 19.97
CA ARG A 722 -58.65 20.70 20.06
C ARG A 722 -58.79 20.18 21.50
N TRP A 723 -57.69 20.07 22.25
CA TRP A 723 -57.68 19.67 23.66
C TRP A 723 -58.28 20.75 24.57
N VAL A 724 -57.94 22.02 24.40
CA VAL A 724 -58.54 23.15 25.13
C VAL A 724 -60.06 23.15 24.94
N ASN A 725 -60.54 22.99 23.70
CA ASN A 725 -61.97 22.91 23.40
C ASN A 725 -62.65 21.69 24.06
N SER A 726 -61.98 20.53 24.15
CA SER A 726 -62.54 19.37 24.84
C SER A 726 -62.57 19.51 26.36
N GLN A 727 -61.63 20.26 26.95
CA GLN A 727 -61.65 20.58 28.39
C GLN A 727 -62.65 21.67 28.75
N LEU A 728 -62.93 22.62 27.84
CA LEU A 728 -63.81 23.77 28.10
C LEU A 728 -65.18 23.36 28.65
N ALA A 729 -65.85 22.39 28.03
CA ALA A 729 -67.14 21.88 28.50
C ALA A 729 -67.05 21.24 29.90
N ARG A 730 -65.95 20.52 30.20
CA ARG A 730 -65.70 19.91 31.50
C ARG A 730 -65.45 20.95 32.58
N ILE A 731 -64.69 21.99 32.25
CA ILE A 731 -64.37 23.11 33.15
C ILE A 731 -65.61 23.95 33.44
N LEU A 732 -66.44 24.26 32.43
CA LEU A 732 -67.72 24.96 32.63
C LEU A 732 -68.63 24.21 33.61
N ASN A 733 -68.77 22.88 33.45
CA ASN A 733 -69.52 22.03 34.38
C ASN A 733 -68.90 21.95 35.80
N TRP A 734 -67.63 22.29 35.97
CA TRP A 734 -66.98 22.32 37.28
C TRP A 734 -67.10 23.71 37.93
N VAL A 735 -67.00 24.78 37.15
CA VAL A 735 -67.28 26.16 37.58
C VAL A 735 -68.74 26.29 38.03
N ASP A 736 -69.70 25.75 37.27
CA ASP A 736 -71.12 25.74 37.64
C ASP A 736 -71.36 25.01 38.98
N ARG A 737 -70.78 23.81 39.17
CA ARG A 737 -70.86 23.10 40.46
C ARG A 737 -70.20 23.87 41.61
N ALA A 738 -69.08 24.57 41.37
CA ALA A 738 -68.43 25.41 42.39
C ALA A 738 -69.29 26.63 42.76
N ILE A 739 -70.04 27.20 41.81
CA ILE A 739 -71.01 28.28 42.06
C ILE A 739 -72.24 27.75 42.81
N GLN A 740 -72.78 26.58 42.44
CA GLN A 740 -73.93 25.96 43.11
C GLN A 740 -73.66 25.55 44.57
N GLN A 741 -72.39 25.33 44.94
CA GLN A 741 -71.97 25.00 46.31
C GLN A 741 -71.55 26.23 47.14
N GLU A 742 -71.51 27.43 46.54
CA GLU A 742 -71.06 28.65 47.19
C GLU A 742 -72.07 29.16 48.23
N ARG A 743 -71.56 29.63 49.38
CA ARG A 743 -72.36 30.12 50.50
C ARG A 743 -72.46 31.65 50.56
N TRP A 744 -71.71 32.36 49.71
CA TRP A 744 -71.64 33.81 49.62
C TRP A 744 -71.16 34.49 50.91
N VAL A 745 -70.22 33.82 51.59
CA VAL A 745 -69.54 34.28 52.81
C VAL A 745 -68.06 34.46 52.50
N PRO A 746 -67.41 35.58 52.90
CA PRO A 746 -65.98 35.77 52.65
C PRO A 746 -65.13 34.72 53.39
N VAL A 747 -64.13 34.16 52.69
CA VAL A 747 -63.23 33.10 53.22
C VAL A 747 -62.52 33.54 54.50
N SER A 748 -62.16 34.82 54.62
CA SER A 748 -61.70 35.41 55.88
C SER A 748 -61.95 36.93 55.92
N PRO A 749 -61.82 37.61 57.08
CA PRO A 749 -61.93 39.07 57.16
C PRO A 749 -60.91 39.83 56.28
N GLN A 750 -59.82 39.16 55.92
CA GLN A 750 -58.73 39.64 55.06
C GLN A 750 -59.00 39.28 53.59
N GLN A 751 -59.53 38.07 53.31
CA GLN A 751 -59.90 37.58 51.99
C GLN A 751 -61.40 37.77 51.73
N ARG A 752 -61.77 38.97 51.25
CA ARG A 752 -63.15 39.40 51.01
C ARG A 752 -63.78 38.82 49.73
N HIS A 753 -63.59 37.54 49.48
CA HIS A 753 -64.19 36.80 48.36
C HIS A 753 -64.76 35.46 48.85
N GLY A 754 -65.71 34.89 48.10
CA GLY A 754 -66.26 33.55 48.40
C GLY A 754 -65.22 32.43 48.25
N SER A 755 -65.60 31.22 48.63
CA SER A 755 -64.79 30.01 48.44
C SER A 755 -64.66 29.61 46.97
N SER A 756 -65.72 29.76 46.20
CA SER A 756 -65.83 29.34 44.80
C SER A 756 -64.79 29.96 43.88
N ILE A 757 -64.39 31.23 44.07
CA ILE A 757 -63.37 31.85 43.21
C ILE A 757 -62.00 31.19 43.39
N VAL A 758 -61.65 30.77 44.61
CA VAL A 758 -60.38 30.05 44.88
C VAL A 758 -60.40 28.68 44.21
N GLU A 759 -61.52 27.97 44.29
CA GLU A 759 -61.70 26.68 43.65
C GLU A 759 -61.72 26.80 42.11
N VAL A 760 -62.33 27.85 41.55
CA VAL A 760 -62.30 28.13 40.10
C VAL A 760 -60.89 28.43 39.61
N TYR A 761 -60.11 29.25 40.33
CA TYR A 761 -58.69 29.45 40.00
C TYR A 761 -57.90 28.14 40.09
N ARG A 762 -58.09 27.34 41.16
CA ARG A 762 -57.45 26.03 41.32
C ARG A 762 -57.80 25.06 40.18
N ILE A 763 -59.06 25.03 39.73
CA ILE A 763 -59.50 24.23 38.58
C ILE A 763 -58.78 24.68 37.30
N VAL A 764 -58.69 25.98 37.04
CA VAL A 764 -57.99 26.51 35.85
C VAL A 764 -56.50 26.18 35.91
N GLU A 765 -55.86 26.37 37.07
CA GLU A 765 -54.43 26.12 37.30
C GLU A 765 -54.07 24.63 37.23
N GLU A 766 -54.85 23.73 37.84
CA GLU A 766 -54.60 22.29 37.79
C GLU A 766 -54.82 21.69 36.40
N GLN A 767 -55.78 22.22 35.63
CA GLN A 767 -56.08 21.70 34.28
C GLN A 767 -55.13 22.25 33.22
N TYR A 768 -55.03 23.57 33.07
CA TYR A 768 -54.19 24.19 32.05
C TYR A 768 -52.73 24.24 32.49
N GLY A 769 -52.46 24.64 33.73
CA GLY A 769 -51.12 24.95 34.22
C GLY A 769 -50.12 23.79 34.11
N ARG A 770 -50.54 22.53 34.29
CA ARG A 770 -49.62 21.38 34.10
C ARG A 770 -49.40 21.01 32.64
N ARG A 771 -50.46 20.85 31.82
CA ARG A 771 -50.31 20.34 30.45
C ARG A 771 -49.88 21.42 29.44
N VAL A 772 -50.38 22.65 29.57
CA VAL A 772 -49.99 23.75 28.68
C VAL A 772 -48.55 24.21 28.98
N ALA A 773 -48.14 24.27 30.26
CA ALA A 773 -46.76 24.64 30.59
C ALA A 773 -45.73 23.65 30.06
N ILE A 774 -45.99 22.33 30.11
CA ILE A 774 -45.07 21.34 29.54
C ILE A 774 -44.84 21.61 28.04
N ILE A 775 -45.92 21.78 27.26
CA ILE A 775 -45.83 22.03 25.81
C ILE A 775 -45.12 23.36 25.52
N CYS A 776 -45.50 24.45 26.20
CA CYS A 776 -44.95 25.78 25.94
C CYS A 776 -43.52 25.96 26.46
N GLN A 777 -43.13 25.31 27.56
CA GLN A 777 -41.74 25.31 28.04
C GLN A 777 -40.85 24.48 27.11
N GLN A 778 -41.31 23.32 26.64
CA GLN A 778 -40.53 22.46 25.75
C GLN A 778 -40.37 23.04 24.34
N GLN A 779 -41.33 23.83 23.83
CA GLN A 779 -41.20 24.60 22.59
C GLN A 779 -40.44 25.93 22.75
N GLY A 780 -39.81 26.19 23.91
CA GLY A 780 -39.01 27.40 24.17
C GLY A 780 -39.80 28.73 24.20
N LYS A 781 -41.10 28.70 23.91
CA LYS A 781 -41.99 29.86 23.80
C LYS A 781 -42.81 29.99 25.09
N LEU A 782 -42.23 30.65 26.10
CA LEU A 782 -43.02 31.17 27.22
C LEU A 782 -44.06 32.17 26.69
N PHE A 783 -45.32 31.75 26.63
CA PHE A 783 -46.45 32.67 26.62
C PHE A 783 -46.59 33.31 28.00
N LEU A 784 -45.81 34.37 28.22
CA LEU A 784 -46.17 35.40 29.20
C LEU A 784 -47.27 36.25 28.59
N TYR A 785 -48.54 35.89 28.84
CA TYR A 785 -49.63 36.80 29.26
C TYR A 785 -50.92 36.03 29.54
#